data_AF-A0A2M7AJE1-F1
#
_entry.id   AF-A0A2M7AJE1-F1
#
_cell.length_a   1.000
_cell.length_b   1.000
_cell.length_c   1.000
_cell.angle_alpha   90.00
_cell.angle_beta   90.00
_cell.angle_gamma   90.00
#
_symmetry.space_group_name_H-M   'P 1'
#
loop_
_entity.id
_entity.type
_entity.pdbx_description
1 polymer ?
#
loop_
_entity_poly.entity_id
_entity_poly.type
_entity_poly.pdbx_seq_one_letter_code
_entity_poly.pdbx_strand_id
1 'polypeptide(L)'
;MRERENRVGSIQTGPLLQPRPLHPLVWMALLVALSASSIGVSSAADDASGVPRHVLFYDSNYSVVYGGEMEPAIQYFTAHGFTLLDTPKLLDWINRRVKDGTCAGTAVLQISDVTPVALVAPWDKSSALYRYCHAGGRYVAPGGTTLYSFEGEHDFTITDQGAYTPEKQRYLTAVFGVRRIYALKGTGKKTMPIARQWGLGNGAWVNSLQTGVPPEDVTCAFAQSEDDAAALAWLKTVNPEHPDSGLVGMCVYMSGQEPLLDAIYKICVYSGTPVTEVPAVDWRKIEPEPEFGVRFSMKLGGLERRAFQRGETIPLRVEVHGTKYNGQTMKLGLDDGKSELWSKTYPHGGATGLYVNLNMETHDLRCGVYELRCTVEGKTFDETLWVCPSRRNNPFPWFLCKMHRKNLNRERLALEYVRANNLNVNLFDLYQLEGAPENPSVADRLARYMDLMLRNNLMCSARPNAMPVYTDKDAEKLILGDGRAMDHGVLGAIGWRAILDERIDGYRDSLRRQVALLRDAHCPAFVPFFFTNDDGSMPGYYDFSEPALADFEKKTGVSRDKLPPMKEMSKNYFMPQVPPGVIPDDHPWLKYQRLHSSRYSQISQAAMEGIQTGWPGSLVADTGCMGGPLYISRGFYPPLSHKSLNTAGFYQYDFWFHSYSFSIEAARMGNRGKPAAPTLSASWIPWGRAFQRGVIYRALAEAPAYVGFWSLDARNREKWDIEEESYQEMKHIGERIAGVAELLKRSEIRRREAGLFVDLAQLCFRANDRHFQNHDLRAVYENFRRAGAELDIVCTEEIMEGKAADYKVIFVSGHQWMTQGAKDALEAYIRNGGAVVIDSGTTIPIEGATKAEGTFGTVYPTDNHGLYDTGKPECVALCRKYVQLYLAPDTIEAVSPDTLIRVNQAGATPVAWALDALSRDELEQSLKARTDDWDGGVRNHLLKLEAAEPTSRKPFRIRNNYWAYDLWKNREVPLSPAGDGWNRGEVETEFCGATLLCLYRDRIKSLKLTRPVTAVERGDTARFLFELVSDRSTPVRGLVPVEVRVYYPDKSEAWEYGFNGLIEDGMLPVTLNTAVNDPRGAWRVAVRELCSGKTAETTFSLKS
;
A
#
# COMPACT_ATOMS: atom_id res chain seq x y z
N MET A 1 -36.61 -35.04 2.79
CA MET A 1 -37.23 -36.38 2.85
C MET A 1 -36.43 -37.31 1.95
N ARG A 2 -36.30 -38.60 2.31
CA ARG A 2 -35.39 -39.62 1.70
C ARG A 2 -33.89 -39.31 2.00
N GLU A 3 -33.08 -40.20 2.59
CA GLU A 3 -32.64 -41.58 2.21
C GLU A 3 -31.65 -41.55 1.03
N ARG A 4 -30.47 -42.22 0.97
CA ARG A 4 -29.81 -43.34 1.73
C ARG A 4 -28.30 -43.42 1.31
N GLU A 5 -27.31 -44.09 1.94
CA GLU A 5 -27.13 -44.78 3.25
C GLU A 5 -25.62 -45.09 3.54
N ASN A 6 -25.28 -45.42 4.80
CA ASN A 6 -24.16 -46.24 5.34
C ASN A 6 -22.75 -46.34 4.70
N ARG A 7 -21.72 -46.14 5.55
CA ARG A 7 -20.71 -47.20 5.87
C ARG A 7 -20.16 -47.04 7.30
N VAL A 8 -19.65 -48.14 7.87
CA VAL A 8 -19.36 -48.28 9.32
C VAL A 8 -17.89 -48.63 9.57
N GLY A 9 -17.32 -48.11 10.67
CA GLY A 9 -16.07 -48.58 11.28
C GLY A 9 -16.07 -48.28 12.78
N SER A 10 -15.83 -49.28 13.63
CA SER A 10 -16.07 -49.20 15.08
C SER A 10 -14.96 -49.84 15.91
N ILE A 11 -14.49 -49.16 16.96
CA ILE A 11 -13.66 -49.74 18.04
C ILE A 11 -14.22 -49.27 19.41
N GLN A 12 -14.00 -50.06 20.46
CA GLN A 12 -14.74 -50.05 21.72
C GLN A 12 -14.07 -49.21 22.83
N THR A 13 -14.89 -48.72 23.79
CA THR A 13 -14.47 -48.46 25.18
C THR A 13 -15.55 -48.99 26.15
N GLY A 14 -15.13 -49.42 27.36
CA GLY A 14 -15.99 -50.10 28.34
C GLY A 14 -16.62 -49.19 29.41
N PRO A 15 -17.59 -49.70 30.21
CA PRO A 15 -18.43 -48.86 31.08
C PRO A 15 -17.99 -48.77 32.55
N LEU A 16 -18.12 -47.55 33.08
CA LEU A 16 -18.64 -47.14 34.40
C LEU A 16 -18.63 -48.10 35.60
N LEU A 17 -18.13 -47.59 36.75
CA LEU A 17 -18.56 -47.98 38.09
C LEU A 17 -19.15 -46.79 38.85
N GLN A 18 -20.18 -47.04 39.67
CA GLN A 18 -20.87 -46.03 40.50
C GLN A 18 -20.37 -46.05 41.95
N PRO A 19 -20.36 -44.91 42.67
CA PRO A 19 -20.20 -44.89 44.13
C PRO A 19 -21.48 -45.31 44.86
N ARG A 20 -21.34 -45.96 46.03
CA ARG A 20 -22.44 -46.22 46.98
C ARG A 20 -22.40 -45.23 48.18
N PRO A 21 -23.51 -45.02 48.91
CA PRO A 21 -23.66 -43.86 49.80
C PRO A 21 -23.62 -44.17 51.32
N LEU A 22 -23.46 -43.11 52.12
CA LEU A 22 -23.85 -42.93 53.55
C LEU A 22 -23.15 -43.83 54.61
N HIS A 23 -22.71 -43.29 55.75
CA HIS A 23 -23.60 -42.82 56.82
C HIS A 23 -22.97 -41.74 57.76
N PRO A 24 -23.75 -40.94 58.52
CA PRO A 24 -23.24 -39.88 59.41
C PRO A 24 -23.05 -40.32 60.88
N LEU A 25 -22.71 -39.33 61.73
CA LEU A 25 -22.57 -39.32 63.19
C LEU A 25 -21.20 -39.69 63.79
N VAL A 26 -20.26 -38.75 63.68
CA VAL A 26 -19.57 -38.22 64.88
C VAL A 26 -19.81 -36.71 64.91
N TRP A 27 -20.47 -36.21 65.95
CA TRP A 27 -20.73 -34.79 66.18
C TRP A 27 -20.44 -34.46 67.66
N MET A 28 -20.19 -33.19 67.95
CA MET A 28 -19.97 -32.63 69.30
C MET A 28 -18.72 -33.11 70.07
N ALA A 29 -17.62 -32.36 69.90
CA ALA A 29 -16.97 -31.71 71.04
C ALA A 29 -16.34 -30.37 70.59
N LEU A 30 -16.35 -29.36 71.47
CA LEU A 30 -15.74 -28.02 71.32
C LEU A 30 -16.12 -27.19 70.08
N LEU A 31 -17.25 -26.50 70.23
CA LEU A 31 -17.42 -25.11 69.79
C LEU A 31 -16.61 -24.16 70.72
N VAL A 32 -16.44 -22.90 70.31
CA VAL A 32 -15.86 -21.76 71.08
C VAL A 32 -14.34 -21.74 71.25
N ALA A 33 -13.63 -21.20 70.26
CA ALA A 33 -12.41 -20.41 70.46
C ALA A 33 -12.15 -19.46 69.26
N LEU A 34 -11.58 -18.28 69.56
CA LEU A 34 -10.92 -17.33 68.65
C LEU A 34 -11.69 -16.79 67.42
N SER A 35 -12.25 -15.60 67.60
CA SER A 35 -12.38 -14.60 66.53
C SER A 35 -11.06 -13.82 66.33
N ALA A 36 -10.94 -13.16 65.17
CA ALA A 36 -10.01 -12.07 64.86
C ALA A 36 -8.48 -12.29 65.01
N SER A 37 -7.81 -12.61 63.90
CA SER A 37 -6.49 -12.02 63.55
C SER A 37 -6.11 -12.32 62.09
N SER A 38 -6.09 -11.28 61.25
CA SER A 38 -5.63 -11.37 59.85
C SER A 38 -5.14 -10.03 59.27
N ILE A 39 -4.37 -9.27 60.06
CA ILE A 39 -3.50 -8.21 59.51
C ILE A 39 -2.16 -8.86 59.16
N GLY A 40 -2.03 -9.30 57.91
CA GLY A 40 -0.79 -9.88 57.39
C GLY A 40 0.20 -8.80 56.97
N VAL A 41 1.21 -8.52 57.78
CA VAL A 41 2.39 -7.78 57.32
C VAL A 41 3.16 -8.67 56.34
N SER A 42 3.42 -8.17 55.13
CA SER A 42 4.15 -8.91 54.09
C SER A 42 5.57 -9.24 54.58
N SER A 43 5.84 -10.51 54.84
CA SER A 43 7.17 -10.99 55.24
C SER A 43 8.04 -11.31 54.02
N ALA A 44 9.36 -11.31 54.18
CA ALA A 44 10.33 -11.66 53.13
C ALA A 44 10.35 -13.16 52.73
N ALA A 45 9.29 -13.92 53.07
CA ALA A 45 9.18 -15.33 52.73
C ALA A 45 8.75 -15.57 51.26
N ASP A 46 8.00 -14.65 50.64
CA ASP A 46 7.51 -14.81 49.26
C ASP A 46 8.64 -14.83 48.22
N ASP A 47 9.73 -14.09 48.47
CA ASP A 47 10.92 -14.04 47.60
C ASP A 47 11.61 -15.40 47.45
N ALA A 48 11.50 -16.29 48.45
CA ALA A 48 12.09 -17.63 48.40
C ALA A 48 11.50 -18.52 47.29
N SER A 49 10.36 -18.14 46.71
CA SER A 49 9.75 -18.85 45.58
C SER A 49 10.44 -18.58 44.24
N GLY A 50 11.13 -17.44 44.08
CA GLY A 50 11.68 -16.99 42.80
C GLY A 50 10.65 -16.69 41.71
N VAL A 51 9.33 -16.72 42.01
CA VAL A 51 8.27 -16.46 41.03
C VAL A 51 7.86 -14.98 41.10
N PRO A 52 7.99 -14.19 40.01
CA PRO A 52 7.66 -12.76 40.02
C PRO A 52 6.27 -12.46 40.56
N ARG A 53 6.13 -11.46 41.43
CA ARG A 53 4.84 -10.98 41.94
C ARG A 53 4.14 -10.02 40.97
N HIS A 54 4.91 -9.17 40.29
CA HIS A 54 4.41 -8.26 39.27
C HIS A 54 5.16 -8.49 37.95
N VAL A 55 4.41 -8.61 36.87
CA VAL A 55 4.91 -8.87 35.51
C VAL A 55 4.66 -7.64 34.66
N LEU A 56 5.69 -7.20 33.95
CA LEU A 56 5.56 -6.32 32.81
C LEU A 56 5.47 -7.19 31.56
N PHE A 57 4.32 -7.16 30.88
CA PHE A 57 4.13 -7.87 29.63
C PHE A 57 4.41 -6.94 28.45
N TYR A 58 5.47 -7.29 27.70
CA TYR A 58 5.81 -6.70 26.41
C TYR A 58 6.44 -7.76 25.53
N ASP A 59 5.93 -7.88 24.32
CA ASP A 59 6.38 -8.86 23.34
C ASP A 59 6.54 -8.14 21.99
N SER A 60 7.76 -8.17 21.45
CA SER A 60 8.15 -7.44 20.23
C SER A 60 7.49 -7.96 18.95
N ASN A 61 6.67 -9.01 19.05
CA ASN A 61 5.81 -9.48 17.96
C ASN A 61 4.45 -8.74 17.90
N TYR A 62 4.14 -7.84 18.84
CA TYR A 62 2.83 -7.16 18.91
C TYR A 62 2.90 -5.66 18.62
N SER A 63 1.84 -5.11 18.03
CA SER A 63 1.81 -3.72 17.61
C SER A 63 1.64 -2.75 18.80
N VAL A 64 2.25 -1.57 18.68
CA VAL A 64 2.11 -0.45 19.61
C VAL A 64 1.63 0.76 18.82
N VAL A 65 0.31 0.92 18.75
CA VAL A 65 -0.41 1.97 18.02
C VAL A 65 -0.60 3.21 18.90
N TYR A 66 -1.05 3.03 20.14
CA TYR A 66 -1.33 4.08 21.11
C TYR A 66 -0.39 4.06 22.32
N GLY A 67 0.34 2.98 22.60
CA GLY A 67 1.29 2.95 23.71
C GLY A 67 2.37 4.03 23.59
N GLY A 68 2.87 4.34 22.39
CA GLY A 68 3.90 5.37 22.20
C GLY A 68 5.32 4.80 22.31
N GLU A 69 6.16 5.38 23.17
CA GLU A 69 7.54 4.93 23.36
C GLU A 69 7.64 4.00 24.57
N MET A 70 7.89 2.72 24.30
CA MET A 70 7.86 1.67 25.32
C MET A 70 9.09 1.68 26.25
N GLU A 71 10.25 2.08 25.75
CA GLU A 71 11.50 1.97 26.49
C GLU A 71 11.49 2.76 27.83
N PRO A 72 11.01 4.01 27.89
CA PRO A 72 10.78 4.70 29.17
C PRO A 72 9.89 3.93 30.16
N ALA A 73 8.83 3.28 29.67
CA ALA A 73 7.94 2.48 30.53
C ALA A 73 8.59 1.17 30.97
N ILE A 74 9.33 0.49 30.10
CA ILE A 74 10.07 -0.74 30.43
C ILE A 74 11.11 -0.44 31.52
N GLN A 75 11.92 0.59 31.32
CA GLN A 75 12.92 1.03 32.29
C GLN A 75 12.27 1.42 33.64
N TYR A 76 11.18 2.20 33.60
CA TYR A 76 10.42 2.57 34.79
C TYR A 76 9.90 1.35 35.57
N PHE A 77 9.17 0.43 34.94
CA PHE A 77 8.56 -0.69 35.66
C PHE A 77 9.58 -1.75 36.09
N THR A 78 10.63 -2.01 35.30
CA THR A 78 11.70 -2.94 35.70
C THR A 78 12.59 -2.36 36.81
N ALA A 79 12.84 -1.04 36.85
CA ALA A 79 13.46 -0.40 38.02
C ALA A 79 12.61 -0.53 39.29
N HIS A 80 11.28 -0.55 39.15
CA HIS A 80 10.32 -0.88 40.20
C HIS A 80 10.12 -2.38 40.45
N GLY A 81 10.99 -3.25 39.93
CA GLY A 81 10.98 -4.70 40.20
C GLY A 81 9.99 -5.54 39.39
N PHE A 82 9.34 -4.98 38.36
CA PHE A 82 8.50 -5.77 37.46
C PHE A 82 9.36 -6.65 36.55
N THR A 83 9.04 -7.94 36.49
CA THR A 83 9.74 -8.86 35.57
C THR A 83 9.15 -8.75 34.17
N LEU A 84 10.01 -8.40 33.19
CA LEU A 84 9.67 -8.33 31.78
C LEU A 84 9.47 -9.74 31.18
N LEU A 85 8.26 -10.07 30.74
CA LEU A 85 7.91 -11.34 30.09
C LEU A 85 7.32 -11.13 28.69
N ASP A 86 7.64 -12.06 27.79
CA ASP A 86 7.01 -12.24 26.47
C ASP A 86 5.77 -13.16 26.56
N THR A 87 5.08 -13.39 25.43
CA THR A 87 3.81 -14.14 25.43
C THR A 87 3.95 -15.58 25.96
N PRO A 88 4.93 -16.40 25.52
CA PRO A 88 5.08 -17.76 26.05
C PRO A 88 5.39 -17.78 27.55
N LYS A 89 6.28 -16.90 28.04
CA LYS A 89 6.63 -16.85 29.47
C LYS A 89 5.48 -16.32 30.33
N LEU A 90 4.73 -15.33 29.84
CA LEU A 90 3.53 -14.85 30.53
C LEU A 90 2.47 -15.95 30.63
N LEU A 91 2.25 -16.74 29.58
CA LEU A 91 1.26 -17.81 29.59
C LEU A 91 1.64 -18.93 30.59
N ASP A 92 2.92 -19.31 30.64
CA ASP A 92 3.44 -20.22 31.67
C ASP A 92 3.28 -19.65 33.09
N TRP A 93 3.66 -18.38 33.31
CA TRP A 93 3.51 -17.70 34.60
C TRP A 93 2.04 -17.61 35.04
N ILE A 94 1.12 -17.24 34.15
CA ILE A 94 -0.33 -17.20 34.44
C ILE A 94 -0.83 -18.61 34.81
N ASN A 95 -0.50 -19.62 34.01
CA ASN A 95 -0.99 -20.98 34.26
C ASN A 95 -0.44 -21.56 35.58
N ARG A 96 0.81 -21.23 35.94
CA ARG A 96 1.39 -21.55 37.25
C ARG A 96 0.66 -20.82 38.38
N ARG A 97 0.53 -19.48 38.31
CA ARG A 97 -0.17 -18.69 39.33
C ARG A 97 -1.64 -19.12 39.54
N VAL A 98 -2.34 -19.50 38.46
CA VAL A 98 -3.73 -20.01 38.54
C VAL A 98 -3.78 -21.40 39.16
N LYS A 99 -2.89 -22.32 38.73
CA LYS A 99 -2.81 -23.69 39.26
C LYS A 99 -2.47 -23.71 40.76
N ASP A 100 -1.52 -22.86 41.16
CA ASP A 100 -0.96 -22.84 42.50
C ASP A 100 -1.78 -21.94 43.46
N GLY A 101 -2.86 -21.30 42.98
CA GLY A 101 -3.75 -20.44 43.78
C GLY A 101 -3.16 -19.09 44.20
N THR A 102 -2.04 -18.67 43.59
CA THR A 102 -1.25 -17.49 44.01
C THR A 102 -1.44 -16.26 43.11
N CYS A 103 -2.59 -16.12 42.45
CA CYS A 103 -2.90 -14.94 41.63
C CYS A 103 -3.24 -13.70 42.48
N ALA A 104 -3.87 -13.88 43.65
CA ALA A 104 -4.27 -12.79 44.54
C ALA A 104 -3.09 -11.87 44.90
N GLY A 105 -3.23 -10.56 44.65
CA GLY A 105 -2.19 -9.56 44.95
C GLY A 105 -0.99 -9.56 43.99
N THR A 106 -1.10 -10.26 42.86
CA THR A 106 -0.20 -10.13 41.69
C THR A 106 -0.79 -9.18 40.64
N ALA A 107 0.05 -8.64 39.75
CA ALA A 107 -0.42 -7.91 38.59
C ALA A 107 0.35 -8.26 37.31
N VAL A 108 -0.35 -8.24 36.18
CA VAL A 108 0.22 -8.24 34.83
C VAL A 108 -0.07 -6.88 34.22
N LEU A 109 0.99 -6.13 33.90
CA LEU A 109 0.92 -4.86 33.21
C LEU A 109 1.23 -5.07 31.73
N GLN A 110 0.19 -5.10 30.88
CA GLN A 110 0.35 -5.14 29.42
C GLN A 110 0.68 -3.72 28.92
N ILE A 111 1.86 -3.53 28.30
CA ILE A 111 2.20 -2.26 27.64
C ILE A 111 2.09 -2.28 26.10
N SER A 112 1.87 -3.46 25.49
CA SER A 112 1.43 -3.52 24.08
C SER A 112 -0.04 -3.08 23.94
N ASP A 113 -0.43 -2.45 22.84
CA ASP A 113 -1.85 -2.15 22.59
C ASP A 113 -2.68 -3.38 22.21
N VAL A 114 -1.98 -4.47 21.88
CA VAL A 114 -2.56 -5.71 21.39
C VAL A 114 -2.28 -6.82 22.38
N THR A 115 -3.36 -7.50 22.77
CA THR A 115 -3.30 -8.69 23.63
C THR A 115 -3.13 -9.93 22.74
N PRO A 116 -2.22 -10.86 23.05
CA PRO A 116 -2.06 -12.10 22.31
C PRO A 116 -3.31 -12.99 22.34
N VAL A 117 -3.63 -13.62 21.20
CA VAL A 117 -4.68 -14.65 21.13
C VAL A 117 -4.44 -15.78 22.13
N ALA A 118 -3.18 -16.16 22.39
CA ALA A 118 -2.80 -17.18 23.37
C ALA A 118 -3.24 -16.87 24.82
N LEU A 119 -3.55 -15.61 25.17
CA LEU A 119 -4.08 -15.25 26.49
C LEU A 119 -5.61 -15.30 26.56
N VAL A 120 -6.30 -15.11 25.42
CA VAL A 120 -7.77 -15.00 25.34
C VAL A 120 -8.45 -16.18 24.64
N ALA A 121 -7.69 -17.18 24.20
CA ALA A 121 -8.18 -18.44 23.69
C ALA A 121 -8.35 -19.48 24.83
N PRO A 122 -9.40 -20.34 24.78
CA PRO A 122 -10.59 -20.20 23.95
C PRO A 122 -11.41 -18.97 24.36
N TRP A 123 -12.26 -18.46 23.46
CA TRP A 123 -12.93 -17.15 23.52
C TRP A 123 -14.08 -17.09 24.53
N ASP A 124 -13.82 -17.52 25.76
CA ASP A 124 -14.77 -17.67 26.85
C ASP A 124 -14.06 -17.51 28.22
N LYS A 125 -14.78 -17.87 29.30
CA LYS A 125 -14.32 -17.75 30.69
C LYS A 125 -13.25 -18.78 31.12
N SER A 126 -12.86 -19.69 30.23
CA SER A 126 -11.75 -20.62 30.44
C SER A 126 -10.43 -20.14 29.84
N SER A 127 -10.41 -19.02 29.10
CA SER A 127 -9.22 -18.30 28.66
C SER A 127 -8.23 -18.00 29.80
N ALA A 128 -6.92 -17.99 29.50
CA ALA A 128 -5.89 -17.74 30.51
C ALA A 128 -6.06 -16.38 31.23
N LEU A 129 -6.42 -15.33 30.49
CA LEU A 129 -6.63 -13.98 31.03
C LEU A 129 -7.85 -13.93 31.97
N TYR A 130 -9.01 -14.51 31.60
CA TYR A 130 -10.14 -14.55 32.53
C TYR A 130 -9.85 -15.42 33.75
N ARG A 131 -9.20 -16.59 33.58
CA ARG A 131 -8.80 -17.45 34.72
C ARG A 131 -7.90 -16.69 35.71
N TYR A 132 -6.93 -15.93 35.21
CA TYR A 132 -6.07 -15.07 36.01
C TYR A 132 -6.87 -14.01 36.80
N CYS A 133 -7.73 -13.24 36.10
CA CYS A 133 -8.60 -12.24 36.71
C CYS A 133 -9.58 -12.82 37.75
N HIS A 134 -10.10 -14.02 37.52
CA HIS A 134 -11.02 -14.72 38.42
C HIS A 134 -10.33 -15.29 39.67
N ALA A 135 -9.06 -15.69 39.56
CA ALA A 135 -8.24 -16.16 40.67
C ALA A 135 -7.65 -15.03 41.53
N GLY A 136 -8.04 -13.77 41.30
CA GLY A 136 -7.55 -12.60 42.05
C GLY A 136 -6.33 -11.91 41.45
N GLY A 137 -5.96 -12.23 40.20
CA GLY A 137 -4.97 -11.48 39.44
C GLY A 137 -5.52 -10.13 38.97
N ARG A 138 -4.63 -9.13 38.83
CA ARG A 138 -4.98 -7.83 38.23
C ARG A 138 -4.32 -7.67 36.87
N TYR A 139 -5.11 -7.69 35.79
CA TYR A 139 -4.62 -7.48 34.44
C TYR A 139 -4.82 -6.01 34.05
N VAL A 140 -3.73 -5.26 33.96
CA VAL A 140 -3.72 -3.80 33.76
C VAL A 140 -3.25 -3.51 32.33
N ALA A 141 -4.11 -2.92 31.51
CA ALA A 141 -3.87 -2.72 30.07
C ALA A 141 -4.01 -1.23 29.67
N PRO A 142 -3.01 -0.39 30.00
CA PRO A 142 -2.90 0.99 29.53
C PRO A 142 -2.42 1.02 28.07
N GLY A 143 -3.36 1.14 27.14
CA GLY A 143 -3.05 1.15 25.71
C GLY A 143 -4.31 0.98 24.88
N GLY A 144 -4.55 1.97 24.01
CA GLY A 144 -5.60 1.93 23.00
C GLY A 144 -6.98 1.50 23.52
N THR A 145 -7.68 0.73 22.69
CA THR A 145 -8.95 0.10 23.05
C THR A 145 -8.70 -1.26 23.71
N THR A 146 -8.60 -1.28 25.04
CA THR A 146 -8.38 -2.47 25.88
C THR A 146 -9.21 -3.67 25.42
N LEU A 147 -8.55 -4.79 25.07
CA LEU A 147 -9.19 -6.04 24.61
C LEU A 147 -10.19 -5.86 23.44
N TYR A 148 -9.87 -4.94 22.52
CA TYR A 148 -10.61 -4.71 21.27
C TYR A 148 -9.74 -5.01 20.03
N SER A 149 -8.43 -4.77 20.12
CA SER A 149 -7.43 -5.13 19.11
C SER A 149 -6.71 -6.43 19.53
N PHE A 150 -6.92 -7.49 18.76
CA PHE A 150 -6.21 -8.76 18.88
C PHE A 150 -5.55 -9.12 17.56
N GLU A 151 -4.38 -9.74 17.65
CA GLU A 151 -3.62 -10.20 16.49
C GLU A 151 -3.19 -11.64 16.75
N GLY A 152 -3.41 -12.51 15.74
CA GLY A 152 -3.04 -13.91 15.81
C GLY A 152 -1.54 -14.12 15.62
N GLU A 153 -1.11 -15.37 15.76
CA GLU A 153 0.27 -15.81 15.49
C GLU A 153 0.62 -15.75 13.99
N HIS A 154 -0.38 -15.52 13.13
CA HIS A 154 -0.22 -15.15 11.73
C HIS A 154 -0.86 -13.76 11.54
N ASP A 155 -0.14 -12.90 10.82
CA ASP A 155 -0.15 -11.45 11.01
C ASP A 155 -1.45 -10.74 10.52
N PHE A 156 -1.65 -9.50 10.97
CA PHE A 156 -2.70 -8.54 10.54
C PHE A 156 -4.12 -8.71 11.16
N THR A 157 -4.28 -8.35 12.45
CA THR A 157 -5.58 -8.10 13.14
C THR A 157 -6.75 -9.04 12.83
N ILE A 158 -6.70 -10.26 13.39
CA ILE A 158 -7.77 -11.26 13.23
C ILE A 158 -8.40 -11.60 14.58
N THR A 159 -9.32 -10.73 15.01
CA THR A 159 -10.55 -11.15 15.68
C THR A 159 -11.69 -10.29 15.19
N ASP A 160 -12.88 -10.87 15.04
CA ASP A 160 -14.10 -10.10 14.80
C ASP A 160 -14.45 -9.24 16.02
N GLN A 161 -13.85 -8.05 16.09
CA GLN A 161 -14.18 -7.04 17.09
C GLN A 161 -14.36 -5.62 16.54
N GLY A 162 -14.15 -5.43 15.24
CA GLY A 162 -14.29 -4.13 14.56
C GLY A 162 -15.67 -3.47 14.77
N ALA A 163 -15.83 -2.25 14.24
CA ALA A 163 -17.05 -1.46 14.43
C ALA A 163 -18.36 -2.21 14.09
N TYR A 164 -18.29 -3.16 13.15
CA TYR A 164 -19.40 -3.94 12.61
C TYR A 164 -19.70 -5.24 13.37
N THR A 165 -18.81 -5.72 14.23
CA THR A 165 -19.06 -6.94 15.01
C THR A 165 -20.28 -6.74 15.94
N PRO A 166 -21.25 -7.66 15.95
CA PRO A 166 -22.28 -7.73 16.98
C PRO A 166 -21.66 -7.69 18.38
N GLU A 167 -22.08 -6.72 19.19
CA GLU A 167 -21.44 -6.41 20.47
C GLU A 167 -21.29 -7.63 21.40
N LYS A 168 -22.27 -8.54 21.41
CA LYS A 168 -22.26 -9.77 22.21
C LYS A 168 -21.21 -10.80 21.81
N GLN A 169 -20.55 -10.67 20.65
CA GLN A 169 -19.50 -11.57 20.18
C GLN A 169 -18.09 -11.07 20.53
N ARG A 170 -17.94 -9.80 20.93
CA ARG A 170 -16.67 -9.22 21.37
C ARG A 170 -16.21 -9.83 22.70
N TYR A 171 -14.96 -10.26 22.82
CA TYR A 171 -14.40 -10.89 24.04
C TYR A 171 -14.64 -10.03 25.29
N LEU A 172 -14.35 -8.72 25.22
CA LEU A 172 -14.57 -7.79 26.33
C LEU A 172 -16.03 -7.78 26.82
N THR A 173 -17.00 -7.92 25.91
CA THR A 173 -18.42 -7.95 26.26
C THR A 173 -18.90 -9.37 26.63
N ALA A 174 -18.47 -10.40 25.92
CA ALA A 174 -18.87 -11.78 26.14
C ALA A 174 -18.30 -12.38 27.44
N VAL A 175 -17.05 -12.01 27.77
CA VAL A 175 -16.28 -12.61 28.87
C VAL A 175 -16.25 -11.71 30.11
N PHE A 176 -16.08 -10.39 29.92
CA PHE A 176 -16.03 -9.40 31.01
C PHE A 176 -17.32 -8.57 31.17
N GLY A 177 -18.25 -8.60 30.22
CA GLY A 177 -19.51 -7.86 30.31
C GLY A 177 -19.34 -6.35 30.19
N VAL A 178 -18.36 -5.87 29.42
CA VAL A 178 -18.13 -4.44 29.13
C VAL A 178 -18.36 -4.16 27.64
N ARG A 179 -19.22 -3.19 27.32
CA ARG A 179 -19.62 -2.81 25.95
C ARG A 179 -18.61 -1.85 25.30
N ARG A 180 -18.87 -1.50 24.04
CA ARG A 180 -17.93 -0.79 23.18
C ARG A 180 -17.50 0.58 23.75
N ILE A 181 -16.19 0.82 23.66
CA ILE A 181 -15.55 2.12 23.91
C ILE A 181 -16.03 3.18 22.91
N TYR A 182 -16.38 4.37 23.39
CA TYR A 182 -16.66 5.54 22.55
C TYR A 182 -15.41 6.37 22.30
N ALA A 183 -15.26 6.88 21.07
CA ALA A 183 -14.43 8.06 20.82
C ALA A 183 -15.08 9.26 21.53
N LEU A 184 -14.34 9.88 22.45
CA LEU A 184 -14.67 11.07 23.26
C LEU A 184 -16.17 11.46 23.30
N LYS A 185 -16.98 10.63 23.97
CA LYS A 185 -18.21 11.09 24.61
C LYS A 185 -17.90 11.38 26.06
N GLY A 186 -17.76 12.66 26.38
CA GLY A 186 -17.36 13.12 27.70
C GLY A 186 -16.78 14.52 27.66
N THR A 187 -17.50 15.52 28.15
CA THR A 187 -16.87 16.81 28.50
C THR A 187 -16.08 16.68 29.79
N GLY A 188 -14.89 17.27 29.83
CA GLY A 188 -14.06 17.32 31.04
C GLY A 188 -13.62 15.95 31.59
N LYS A 189 -12.94 15.93 32.74
CA LYS A 189 -12.41 14.72 33.38
C LYS A 189 -12.25 14.87 34.89
N LYS A 190 -12.84 13.96 35.68
CA LYS A 190 -12.78 13.93 37.15
C LYS A 190 -12.25 12.60 37.69
N THR A 191 -11.50 12.64 38.80
CA THR A 191 -11.16 11.42 39.56
C THR A 191 -12.29 11.05 40.52
N MET A 192 -12.49 9.75 40.71
CA MET A 192 -13.55 9.22 41.57
C MET A 192 -13.01 8.86 42.96
N PRO A 193 -13.87 8.74 44.00
CA PRO A 193 -13.42 8.44 45.37
C PRO A 193 -12.56 7.18 45.51
N ILE A 194 -12.87 6.12 44.75
CA ILE A 194 -12.09 4.87 44.71
C ILE A 194 -10.64 5.08 44.24
N ALA A 195 -10.39 6.03 43.35
CA ALA A 195 -9.04 6.36 42.89
C ALA A 195 -8.16 6.84 44.07
N ARG A 196 -8.74 7.66 44.95
CA ARG A 196 -8.05 8.15 46.16
C ARG A 196 -7.80 7.05 47.17
N GLN A 197 -8.69 6.07 47.28
CA GLN A 197 -8.47 4.85 48.08
C GLN A 197 -7.31 4.01 47.53
N TRP A 198 -7.03 4.09 46.22
CA TRP A 198 -5.88 3.45 45.58
C TRP A 198 -4.60 4.32 45.58
N GLY A 199 -4.65 5.53 46.17
CA GLY A 199 -3.52 6.46 46.22
C GLY A 199 -3.37 7.38 44.99
N LEU A 200 -4.36 7.38 44.09
CA LEU A 200 -4.40 8.23 42.90
C LEU A 200 -5.02 9.60 43.24
N GLY A 201 -4.24 10.67 43.03
CA GLY A 201 -4.71 12.05 43.20
C GLY A 201 -5.35 12.64 41.93
N ASN A 202 -5.92 13.85 42.08
CA ASN A 202 -6.22 14.76 40.97
C ASN A 202 -4.90 15.24 40.33
N GLY A 203 -4.26 14.39 39.54
CA GLY A 203 -2.95 14.64 38.92
C GLY A 203 -3.00 14.68 37.40
N ALA A 204 -1.90 15.09 36.77
CA ALA A 204 -1.77 15.23 35.32
C ALA A 204 -2.05 13.94 34.52
N TRP A 205 -1.96 12.76 35.15
CA TRP A 205 -2.27 11.46 34.52
C TRP A 205 -3.66 11.40 33.87
N VAL A 206 -4.65 12.08 34.46
CA VAL A 206 -6.01 12.16 33.96
C VAL A 206 -6.05 12.84 32.58
N ASN A 207 -5.16 13.80 32.34
CA ASN A 207 -5.09 14.53 31.07
C ASN A 207 -4.68 13.60 29.90
N SER A 208 -3.95 12.50 30.17
CA SER A 208 -3.55 11.51 29.16
C SER A 208 -4.65 10.52 28.77
N LEU A 209 -5.76 10.42 29.52
CA LEU A 209 -6.88 9.52 29.21
C LEU A 209 -7.64 9.94 27.94
N GLN A 210 -7.97 9.02 27.04
CA GLN A 210 -8.49 9.38 25.71
C GLN A 210 -9.90 8.89 25.40
N THR A 211 -10.31 7.74 25.94
CA THR A 211 -11.60 7.11 25.63
C THR A 211 -12.09 6.34 26.85
N GLY A 212 -13.39 6.12 26.95
CA GLY A 212 -13.99 5.35 28.04
C GLY A 212 -15.11 4.41 27.61
N VAL A 213 -15.58 3.64 28.58
CA VAL A 213 -16.69 2.67 28.48
C VAL A 213 -17.91 3.18 29.26
N PRO A 214 -19.12 2.64 29.06
CA PRO A 214 -20.28 2.98 29.87
C PRO A 214 -20.00 2.72 31.37
N PRO A 215 -20.21 3.67 32.29
CA PRO A 215 -19.89 3.49 33.70
C PRO A 215 -20.66 2.35 34.38
N GLU A 216 -21.86 2.04 33.91
CA GLU A 216 -22.70 0.94 34.41
C GLU A 216 -22.18 -0.45 34.06
N ASP A 217 -21.23 -0.56 33.13
CA ASP A 217 -20.62 -1.83 32.72
C ASP A 217 -19.45 -2.24 33.61
N VAL A 218 -18.81 -1.30 34.33
CA VAL A 218 -17.60 -1.56 35.11
C VAL A 218 -17.91 -1.72 36.60
N THR A 219 -17.01 -2.32 37.37
CA THR A 219 -17.19 -2.45 38.83
C THR A 219 -16.93 -1.11 39.51
N CYS A 220 -15.93 -0.36 39.03
CA CYS A 220 -15.73 1.03 39.40
C CYS A 220 -14.92 1.79 38.33
N ALA A 221 -15.05 3.11 38.32
CA ALA A 221 -14.21 4.02 37.54
C ALA A 221 -13.20 4.69 38.48
N PHE A 222 -11.92 4.72 38.11
CA PHE A 222 -10.90 5.56 38.75
C PHE A 222 -11.01 7.01 38.26
N ALA A 223 -11.33 7.19 36.97
CA ALA A 223 -11.61 8.48 36.37
C ALA A 223 -12.79 8.38 35.40
N GLN A 224 -13.58 9.44 35.34
CA GLN A 224 -14.83 9.53 34.56
C GLN A 224 -14.89 10.91 33.88
N SER A 225 -15.67 11.05 32.81
CA SER A 225 -15.99 12.37 32.24
C SER A 225 -16.84 13.19 33.21
N GLU A 226 -16.82 14.52 33.11
CA GLU A 226 -17.55 15.39 34.05
C GLU A 226 -19.07 15.29 33.88
N ASP A 227 -19.55 15.06 32.65
CA ASP A 227 -20.93 14.73 32.29
C ASP A 227 -21.38 13.29 32.66
N ASP A 228 -20.50 12.54 33.33
CA ASP A 228 -20.67 11.13 33.74
C ASP A 228 -20.89 10.13 32.59
N ALA A 229 -20.80 10.53 31.31
CA ALA A 229 -21.08 9.68 30.15
C ALA A 229 -20.10 8.51 29.91
N ALA A 230 -18.86 8.58 30.41
CA ALA A 230 -17.85 7.55 30.17
C ALA A 230 -16.85 7.37 31.32
N ALA A 231 -16.63 6.12 31.73
CA ALA A 231 -15.53 5.72 32.61
C ALA A 231 -14.22 5.64 31.81
N LEU A 232 -13.30 6.57 32.05
CA LEU A 232 -12.08 6.82 31.27
C LEU A 232 -10.88 5.96 31.72
N ALA A 233 -10.85 5.59 33.00
CA ALA A 233 -9.98 4.56 33.57
C ALA A 233 -10.80 3.78 34.59
N TRP A 234 -10.78 2.44 34.52
CA TRP A 234 -11.79 1.62 35.20
C TRP A 234 -11.30 0.22 35.56
N LEU A 235 -11.97 -0.41 36.53
CA LEU A 235 -11.79 -1.80 36.94
C LEU A 235 -13.08 -2.60 36.70
N LYS A 236 -12.94 -3.79 36.10
CA LYS A 236 -13.97 -4.83 36.04
C LYS A 236 -13.51 -6.06 36.83
N THR A 237 -14.06 -6.18 38.03
CA THR A 237 -13.94 -7.35 38.90
C THR A 237 -14.81 -8.49 38.36
N VAL A 238 -14.25 -9.70 38.28
CA VAL A 238 -14.96 -10.92 37.81
C VAL A 238 -15.08 -12.02 38.87
N ASN A 239 -14.42 -11.87 40.02
CA ASN A 239 -14.69 -12.62 41.25
C ASN A 239 -14.90 -11.64 42.42
N PRO A 240 -16.10 -11.55 43.03
CA PRO A 240 -16.37 -10.67 44.17
C PRO A 240 -15.53 -10.93 45.43
N GLU A 241 -14.92 -12.10 45.58
CA GLU A 241 -14.01 -12.43 46.69
C GLU A 241 -12.67 -11.67 46.59
N HIS A 242 -12.38 -11.08 45.43
CA HIS A 242 -11.17 -10.32 45.13
C HIS A 242 -11.55 -8.95 44.55
N PRO A 243 -12.19 -8.06 45.34
CA PRO A 243 -12.80 -6.82 44.84
C PRO A 243 -11.81 -5.94 44.07
N ASP A 244 -10.56 -5.87 44.53
CA ASP A 244 -9.50 -5.04 43.94
C ASP A 244 -8.78 -5.71 42.75
N SER A 245 -9.34 -6.80 42.21
CA SER A 245 -8.72 -7.65 41.18
C SER A 245 -9.64 -7.80 39.96
N GLY A 246 -9.11 -8.28 38.85
CA GLY A 246 -9.81 -8.34 37.57
C GLY A 246 -9.11 -7.56 36.46
N LEU A 247 -9.89 -7.04 35.51
CA LEU A 247 -9.37 -6.30 34.36
C LEU A 247 -9.40 -4.79 34.62
N VAL A 248 -8.27 -4.10 34.46
CA VAL A 248 -8.16 -2.65 34.47
C VAL A 248 -7.88 -2.13 33.05
N GLY A 249 -8.77 -1.26 32.54
CA GLY A 249 -8.64 -0.65 31.22
C GLY A 249 -8.49 0.87 31.28
N MET A 250 -7.64 1.41 30.41
CA MET A 250 -7.50 2.86 30.14
C MET A 250 -6.82 3.09 28.78
N CYS A 251 -7.30 4.05 27.99
CA CYS A 251 -6.65 4.46 26.74
C CYS A 251 -5.74 5.66 26.98
N VAL A 252 -4.42 5.51 26.78
CA VAL A 252 -3.40 6.53 27.06
C VAL A 252 -2.22 6.44 26.08
N TYR A 253 -1.54 7.58 25.83
CA TYR A 253 -0.20 7.59 25.22
C TYR A 253 0.87 7.52 26.33
N MET A 254 1.52 6.35 26.50
CA MET A 254 2.67 6.18 27.42
C MET A 254 3.94 6.81 26.82
N SER A 255 3.98 8.13 26.89
CA SER A 255 5.02 9.00 26.34
C SER A 255 6.08 9.37 27.39
N GLY A 256 6.50 8.40 28.22
CA GLY A 256 7.44 8.62 29.33
C GLY A 256 6.96 9.57 30.43
N GLN A 257 5.67 9.94 30.44
CA GLN A 257 5.09 10.87 31.39
C GLN A 257 5.02 10.26 32.80
N GLU A 258 5.97 10.64 33.64
CA GLU A 258 6.15 10.14 35.00
C GLU A 258 4.87 10.14 35.86
N PRO A 259 4.00 11.19 35.88
CA PRO A 259 2.75 11.15 36.64
C PRO A 259 1.75 10.08 36.16
N LEU A 260 1.81 9.68 34.88
CA LEU A 260 1.00 8.59 34.33
C LEU A 260 1.59 7.22 34.69
N LEU A 261 2.92 7.09 34.62
CA LEU A 261 3.62 5.86 35.03
C LEU A 261 3.41 5.59 36.53
N ASP A 262 3.45 6.63 37.37
CA ASP A 262 3.09 6.59 38.80
C ASP A 262 1.66 6.10 39.03
N ALA A 263 0.70 6.62 38.27
CA ALA A 263 -0.70 6.21 38.38
C ALA A 263 -0.89 4.72 38.02
N ILE A 264 -0.23 4.27 36.94
CA ILE A 264 -0.23 2.87 36.51
C ILE A 264 0.48 1.97 37.53
N TYR A 265 1.61 2.39 38.10
CA TYR A 265 2.32 1.68 39.17
C TYR A 265 1.43 1.46 40.38
N LYS A 266 0.82 2.52 40.90
CA LYS A 266 -0.10 2.48 42.04
C LYS A 266 -1.26 1.51 41.78
N ILE A 267 -1.83 1.55 40.57
CA ILE A 267 -2.85 0.59 40.12
C ILE A 267 -2.34 -0.86 40.09
N CYS A 268 -1.08 -1.09 39.71
CA CYS A 268 -0.51 -2.43 39.67
C CYS A 268 -0.16 -2.99 41.06
N VAL A 269 0.35 -2.18 41.99
CA VAL A 269 0.82 -2.66 43.31
C VAL A 269 -0.18 -2.53 44.45
N TYR A 270 -1.32 -1.84 44.24
CA TYR A 270 -2.36 -1.67 45.27
C TYR A 270 -2.82 -3.01 45.89
N SER A 271 -2.88 -3.07 47.21
CA SER A 271 -3.10 -4.29 48.02
C SER A 271 -4.20 -4.12 49.08
N GLY A 272 -5.18 -3.25 48.82
CA GLY A 272 -6.21 -2.87 49.81
C GLY A 272 -5.80 -1.68 50.71
N THR A 273 -4.55 -1.21 50.59
CA THR A 273 -4.02 -0.02 51.30
C THR A 273 -3.61 1.06 50.27
N PRO A 274 -3.98 2.34 50.45
CA PRO A 274 -3.65 3.40 49.50
C PRO A 274 -2.13 3.52 49.26
N VAL A 275 -1.72 3.49 48.00
CA VAL A 275 -0.30 3.66 47.62
C VAL A 275 -0.01 5.16 47.58
N THR A 276 0.30 5.75 48.74
CA THR A 276 0.50 7.20 48.90
C THR A 276 1.68 7.70 48.08
N GLU A 277 2.80 7.00 48.17
CA GLU A 277 4.08 7.34 47.54
C GLU A 277 4.51 6.24 46.55
N VAL A 278 5.24 6.64 45.50
CA VAL A 278 5.95 5.73 44.60
C VAL A 278 7.40 5.66 45.09
N PRO A 279 8.02 4.48 45.23
CA PRO A 279 9.44 4.39 45.59
C PRO A 279 10.31 5.14 44.59
N ALA A 280 11.13 6.07 45.06
CA ALA A 280 12.05 6.79 44.18
C ALA A 280 13.13 5.83 43.65
N VAL A 281 13.11 5.56 42.34
CA VAL A 281 14.10 4.73 41.64
C VAL A 281 14.77 5.52 40.52
N ASP A 282 16.06 5.27 40.29
CA ASP A 282 16.77 5.81 39.13
C ASP A 282 16.45 4.97 37.88
N TRP A 283 15.27 5.22 37.32
CA TRP A 283 14.80 4.54 36.11
C TRP A 283 15.27 5.22 34.82
N ARG A 284 15.45 6.55 34.84
CA ARG A 284 16.06 7.32 33.74
C ARG A 284 17.57 7.17 33.80
N LYS A 285 18.03 5.94 33.72
CA LYS A 285 19.42 5.53 33.92
C LYS A 285 20.33 6.28 32.95
N ILE A 286 20.88 7.40 33.41
CA ILE A 286 21.97 8.10 32.73
C ILE A 286 23.15 7.13 32.80
N GLU A 287 23.45 6.45 31.69
CA GLU A 287 24.60 5.54 31.67
C GLU A 287 25.85 6.34 32.06
N PRO A 288 26.56 5.97 33.14
CA PRO A 288 27.67 6.75 33.64
C PRO A 288 28.74 6.80 32.55
N GLU A 289 29.19 8.01 32.20
CA GLU A 289 30.01 8.21 31.01
C GLU A 289 31.20 7.22 31.02
N PRO A 290 31.27 6.32 30.01
CA PRO A 290 32.13 5.14 30.11
C PRO A 290 33.60 5.56 30.18
N GLU A 291 34.47 4.68 30.69
CA GLU A 291 35.91 4.97 30.72
C GLU A 291 36.44 5.35 29.33
N PHE A 292 35.94 4.66 28.32
CA PHE A 292 36.11 4.96 26.90
C PHE A 292 34.80 4.62 26.21
N GLY A 293 34.34 5.49 25.32
CA GLY A 293 33.15 5.27 24.49
C GLY A 293 33.43 5.71 23.06
N VAL A 294 32.79 5.05 22.09
CA VAL A 294 32.86 5.40 20.67
C VAL A 294 31.45 5.58 20.14
N ARG A 295 31.20 6.70 19.48
CA ARG A 295 29.96 6.96 18.74
C ARG A 295 30.27 6.97 17.24
N PHE A 296 29.70 6.02 16.52
CA PHE A 296 29.67 6.00 15.06
C PHE A 296 28.43 6.74 14.56
N SER A 297 28.60 7.66 13.61
CA SER A 297 27.50 8.38 12.97
C SER A 297 27.70 8.44 11.47
N MET A 298 26.72 7.98 10.71
CA MET A 298 26.74 7.82 9.25
C MET A 298 25.52 8.52 8.66
N LYS A 299 25.48 9.85 8.84
CA LYS A 299 24.29 10.66 8.56
C LYS A 299 24.23 11.15 7.11
N LEU A 300 23.15 10.79 6.43
CA LEU A 300 22.72 11.39 5.17
C LEU A 300 21.37 12.07 5.42
N GLY A 301 21.20 13.33 5.01
CA GLY A 301 19.97 14.10 5.27
C GLY A 301 19.65 14.31 6.76
N GLY A 302 20.64 14.16 7.64
CA GLY A 302 20.45 14.12 9.10
C GLY A 302 20.00 12.76 9.65
N LEU A 303 19.59 11.82 8.80
CA LEU A 303 19.13 10.47 9.15
C LEU A 303 20.31 9.51 9.34
N GLU A 304 20.27 8.75 10.44
CA GLU A 304 21.36 7.89 10.93
C GLU A 304 21.27 6.49 10.30
N ARG A 305 21.86 6.31 9.11
CA ARG A 305 21.73 5.07 8.31
C ARG A 305 22.78 4.01 8.67
N ARG A 306 22.48 2.74 8.38
CA ARG A 306 23.39 1.59 8.53
C ARG A 306 23.48 0.71 7.28
N ALA A 307 22.55 0.84 6.33
CA ALA A 307 22.60 0.14 5.05
C ALA A 307 22.76 1.11 3.88
N PHE A 308 23.65 0.75 2.96
CA PHE A 308 24.04 1.57 1.82
C PHE A 308 24.12 0.71 0.58
N GLN A 309 23.53 1.16 -0.53
CA GLN A 309 23.72 0.51 -1.81
C GLN A 309 25.17 0.64 -2.28
N ARG A 310 25.70 -0.43 -2.84
CA ARG A 310 26.98 -0.44 -3.54
C ARG A 310 27.03 0.63 -4.62
N GLY A 311 27.90 1.63 -4.43
CA GLY A 311 27.99 2.85 -5.22
C GLY A 311 27.68 4.14 -4.43
N GLU A 312 27.12 4.05 -3.23
CA GLU A 312 27.03 5.19 -2.30
C GLU A 312 28.38 5.46 -1.61
N THR A 313 28.61 6.73 -1.25
CA THR A 313 29.71 7.16 -0.38
C THR A 313 29.16 7.36 1.03
N ILE A 314 29.72 6.69 2.03
CA ILE A 314 29.28 6.77 3.43
C ILE A 314 30.03 7.91 4.14
N PRO A 315 29.36 8.96 4.66
CA PRO A 315 29.98 10.00 5.47
C PRO A 315 30.14 9.52 6.93
N LEU A 316 31.16 8.70 7.20
CA LEU A 316 31.41 8.17 8.53
C LEU A 316 32.09 9.21 9.41
N ARG A 317 31.40 9.62 10.48
CA ARG A 317 31.95 10.32 11.64
C ARG A 317 32.16 9.34 12.79
N VAL A 318 33.34 9.38 13.40
CA VAL A 318 33.68 8.66 14.64
C VAL A 318 34.06 9.66 15.71
N GLU A 319 33.47 9.50 16.90
CA GLU A 319 33.67 10.33 18.08
C GLU A 319 34.10 9.45 19.26
N VAL A 320 35.35 9.60 19.69
CA VAL A 320 35.87 8.97 20.92
C VAL A 320 35.66 9.93 22.09
N HIS A 321 35.03 9.43 23.15
CA HIS A 321 34.72 10.14 24.39
C HIS A 321 34.99 9.22 25.61
N GLY A 322 34.66 9.66 26.81
CA GLY A 322 34.77 8.85 28.02
C GLY A 322 35.69 9.41 29.11
N THR A 323 35.42 9.04 30.36
CA THR A 323 36.03 9.59 31.57
C THR A 323 37.52 9.27 31.76
N LYS A 324 38.07 8.32 30.99
CA LYS A 324 39.52 8.02 30.92
C LYS A 324 40.12 8.35 29.55
N TYR A 325 39.34 8.91 28.62
CA TYR A 325 39.90 9.45 27.39
C TYR A 325 40.66 10.74 27.69
N ASN A 326 41.95 10.72 27.40
CA ASN A 326 42.89 11.83 27.53
C ASN A 326 43.68 12.01 26.23
N GLY A 327 43.01 11.79 25.08
CA GLY A 327 43.62 11.91 23.75
C GLY A 327 44.23 10.63 23.18
N GLN A 328 44.05 9.45 23.78
CA GLN A 328 44.76 8.23 23.34
C GLN A 328 44.51 7.86 21.87
N THR A 329 45.50 7.15 21.31
CA THR A 329 45.53 6.68 19.92
C THR A 329 44.33 5.80 19.58
N MET A 330 43.71 6.05 18.42
CA MET A 330 42.57 5.29 17.92
C MET A 330 42.97 4.51 16.66
N LYS A 331 42.76 3.19 16.63
CA LYS A 331 42.77 2.41 15.38
C LYS A 331 41.33 2.23 14.91
N LEU A 332 41.01 2.69 13.70
CA LEU A 332 39.73 2.42 13.03
C LEU A 332 39.97 1.48 11.85
N GLY A 333 39.06 0.54 11.59
CA GLY A 333 39.13 -0.34 10.42
C GLY A 333 37.79 -0.97 10.07
N LEU A 334 37.78 -1.72 8.97
CA LEU A 334 36.62 -2.42 8.42
C LEU A 334 36.95 -3.90 8.23
N ASP A 335 36.12 -4.80 8.78
CA ASP A 335 36.24 -6.25 8.63
C ASP A 335 35.02 -6.82 7.88
N ASP A 336 35.23 -7.79 6.99
CA ASP A 336 34.18 -8.53 6.26
C ASP A 336 33.79 -9.87 6.93
N GLY A 337 34.15 -10.03 8.21
CA GLY A 337 33.98 -11.25 9.00
C GLY A 337 35.07 -12.30 8.75
N LYS A 338 36.06 -11.99 7.89
CA LYS A 338 37.16 -12.87 7.49
C LYS A 338 38.50 -12.14 7.43
N SER A 339 38.48 -10.85 7.14
CA SER A 339 39.68 -10.05 6.90
C SER A 339 39.46 -8.56 7.16
N GLU A 340 40.43 -7.93 7.83
CA GLU A 340 40.54 -6.47 7.88
C GLU A 340 40.85 -5.94 6.47
N LEU A 341 39.85 -5.34 5.82
CA LEU A 341 39.95 -4.85 4.44
C LEU A 341 40.76 -3.55 4.36
N TRP A 342 40.60 -2.69 5.36
CA TRP A 342 41.49 -1.56 5.61
C TRP A 342 41.49 -1.23 7.10
N SER A 343 42.57 -0.60 7.55
CA SER A 343 42.58 0.13 8.81
C SER A 343 43.49 1.34 8.75
N LYS A 344 43.25 2.27 9.68
CA LYS A 344 43.99 3.52 9.82
C LYS A 344 44.11 3.89 11.29
N THR A 345 45.35 4.05 11.74
CA THR A 345 45.65 4.59 13.06
C THR A 345 45.60 6.12 12.99
N TYR A 346 44.81 6.73 13.87
CA TYR A 346 44.72 8.16 14.07
C TYR A 346 45.57 8.54 15.30
N PRO A 347 46.43 9.56 15.20
CA PRO A 347 47.35 9.95 16.26
C PRO A 347 46.61 10.56 17.45
N HIS A 348 47.38 10.84 18.51
CA HIS A 348 46.90 11.39 19.78
C HIS A 348 45.95 12.59 19.57
N GLY A 349 44.72 12.46 20.05
CA GLY A 349 43.70 13.50 20.04
C GLY A 349 43.84 14.49 21.19
N GLY A 350 42.87 15.41 21.30
CA GLY A 350 42.73 16.29 22.45
C GLY A 350 42.09 15.56 23.65
N ALA A 351 42.35 16.05 24.86
CA ALA A 351 41.81 15.45 26.09
C ALA A 351 40.27 15.45 26.16
N THR A 352 39.59 16.31 25.40
CA THR A 352 38.12 16.42 25.34
C THR A 352 37.48 15.54 24.26
N GLY A 353 38.22 14.59 23.67
CA GLY A 353 37.73 13.67 22.64
C GLY A 353 38.49 13.77 21.31
N LEU A 354 38.33 12.73 20.49
CA LEU A 354 38.83 12.67 19.12
C LEU A 354 37.65 12.58 18.14
N TYR A 355 37.63 13.48 17.17
CA TYR A 355 36.66 13.49 16.08
C TYR A 355 37.36 13.18 14.76
N VAL A 356 36.88 12.15 14.07
CA VAL A 356 37.31 11.79 12.72
C VAL A 356 36.10 11.82 11.80
N ASN A 357 36.21 12.52 10.68
CA ASN A 357 35.28 12.41 9.56
C ASN A 357 36.02 11.76 8.39
N LEU A 358 35.41 10.78 7.73
CA LEU A 358 35.96 10.13 6.54
C LEU A 358 34.84 9.66 5.61
N ASN A 359 35.13 9.66 4.31
CA ASN A 359 34.23 9.11 3.30
C ASN A 359 34.64 7.66 3.01
N MET A 360 33.72 6.71 3.10
CA MET A 360 33.94 5.32 2.66
C MET A 360 33.23 5.09 1.34
N GLU A 361 33.98 4.74 0.30
CA GLU A 361 33.40 4.38 -0.99
C GLU A 361 32.91 2.93 -0.96
N THR A 362 31.61 2.71 -1.17
CA THR A 362 31.07 1.34 -1.19
C THR A 362 31.26 0.64 -2.54
N HIS A 363 31.66 1.34 -3.61
CA HIS A 363 31.83 0.71 -4.92
C HIS A 363 32.94 -0.36 -4.92
N ASP A 364 33.99 -0.16 -4.13
CA ASP A 364 35.07 -1.13 -3.92
C ASP A 364 34.67 -2.32 -3.04
N LEU A 365 33.56 -2.25 -2.32
CA LEU A 365 33.10 -3.30 -1.40
C LEU A 365 32.10 -4.24 -2.07
N ARG A 366 32.23 -5.54 -1.82
CA ARG A 366 31.22 -6.53 -2.22
C ARG A 366 29.93 -6.32 -1.42
N CYS A 367 28.78 -6.76 -1.94
CA CYS A 367 27.53 -6.76 -1.17
C CYS A 367 27.64 -7.76 0.01
N GLY A 368 27.28 -7.32 1.22
CA GLY A 368 27.53 -8.10 2.44
C GLY A 368 27.26 -7.32 3.74
N VAL A 369 27.64 -7.96 4.85
CA VAL A 369 27.67 -7.36 6.20
C VAL A 369 29.13 -7.14 6.57
N TYR A 370 29.43 -6.01 7.20
CA TYR A 370 30.76 -5.59 7.61
C TYR A 370 30.72 -5.04 9.04
N GLU A 371 31.83 -5.14 9.76
CA GLU A 371 31.97 -4.53 11.09
C GLU A 371 32.98 -3.38 11.04
N LEU A 372 32.54 -2.19 11.44
CA LEU A 372 33.39 -1.03 11.69
C LEU A 372 34.01 -1.16 13.08
N ARG A 373 35.28 -1.55 13.14
CA ARG A 373 36.00 -1.74 14.41
C ARG A 373 36.80 -0.51 14.78
N CYS A 374 36.53 0.03 15.98
CA CYS A 374 37.30 1.11 16.59
C CYS A 374 37.98 0.61 17.86
N THR A 375 39.32 0.61 17.92
CA THR A 375 40.10 0.22 19.08
C THR A 375 40.79 1.43 19.72
N VAL A 376 40.59 1.60 21.03
CA VAL A 376 41.19 2.65 21.88
C VAL A 376 41.67 2.01 23.18
N GLU A 377 42.96 2.16 23.53
CA GLU A 377 43.59 1.51 24.70
C GLU A 377 43.27 0.01 24.84
N GLY A 378 43.25 -0.70 23.70
CA GLY A 378 42.95 -2.14 23.63
C GLY A 378 41.48 -2.52 23.78
N LYS A 379 40.59 -1.59 24.18
CA LYS A 379 39.14 -1.78 24.12
C LYS A 379 38.67 -1.59 22.68
N THR A 380 37.83 -2.50 22.19
CA THR A 380 37.28 -2.44 20.82
C THR A 380 35.77 -2.20 20.90
N PHE A 381 35.29 -1.35 20.01
CA PHE A 381 33.89 -0.96 19.83
C PHE A 381 33.54 -1.24 18.36
N ASP A 382 32.44 -1.97 18.13
CA ASP A 382 32.05 -2.44 16.81
C ASP A 382 30.69 -1.84 16.41
N GLU A 383 30.49 -1.60 15.12
CA GLU A 383 29.25 -1.09 14.53
C GLU A 383 28.99 -1.78 13.18
N THR A 384 27.81 -2.39 13.03
CA THR A 384 27.47 -3.20 11.87
C THR A 384 27.02 -2.35 10.69
N LEU A 385 27.63 -2.58 9.53
CA LEU A 385 27.40 -1.90 8.26
C LEU A 385 26.90 -2.89 7.21
N TRP A 386 25.88 -2.52 6.44
CA TRP A 386 25.37 -3.32 5.33
C TRP A 386 25.67 -2.67 3.98
N VAL A 387 26.36 -3.38 3.09
CA VAL A 387 26.50 -3.00 1.67
C VAL A 387 25.50 -3.81 0.85
N CYS A 388 24.53 -3.12 0.26
CA CYS A 388 23.38 -3.69 -0.43
C CYS A 388 23.53 -3.65 -1.96
N PRO A 389 22.84 -4.54 -2.71
CA PRO A 389 22.88 -4.56 -4.16
C PRO A 389 22.33 -3.28 -4.83
N SER A 390 22.78 -3.02 -6.05
CA SER A 390 22.20 -2.04 -6.97
C SER A 390 21.05 -2.62 -7.82
N ARG A 391 21.18 -3.89 -8.26
CA ARG A 391 20.16 -4.66 -8.98
C ARG A 391 18.92 -4.84 -8.09
N ARG A 392 17.88 -4.02 -8.27
CA ARG A 392 16.58 -4.14 -7.56
C ARG A 392 15.90 -5.48 -7.80
N ASN A 393 15.06 -5.88 -6.83
CA ASN A 393 14.27 -7.11 -6.86
C ASN A 393 13.40 -7.19 -8.13
N ASN A 394 12.46 -6.25 -8.26
CA ASN A 394 11.75 -5.95 -9.50
C ASN A 394 12.10 -4.51 -9.91
N PRO A 395 12.82 -4.27 -11.02
CA PRO A 395 13.20 -2.92 -11.41
C PRO A 395 12.05 -2.14 -12.07
N PHE A 396 10.96 -2.77 -12.52
CA PHE A 396 9.75 -2.05 -12.91
C PHE A 396 9.07 -1.47 -11.65
N PRO A 397 8.56 -0.23 -11.65
CA PRO A 397 7.99 0.36 -10.45
C PRO A 397 6.60 -0.23 -10.15
N TRP A 398 6.61 -1.39 -9.50
CA TRP A 398 5.46 -2.20 -9.13
C TRP A 398 5.19 -2.08 -7.63
N PHE A 399 4.35 -1.13 -7.24
CA PHE A 399 4.25 -0.73 -5.84
C PHE A 399 3.00 -1.29 -5.16
N LEU A 400 3.22 -2.01 -4.08
CA LEU A 400 2.18 -2.43 -3.17
C LEU A 400 2.04 -1.38 -2.06
N CYS A 401 0.86 -0.77 -1.97
CA CYS A 401 0.54 0.22 -0.96
C CYS A 401 0.65 -0.41 0.44
N LYS A 402 1.32 0.29 1.35
CA LYS A 402 1.54 -0.24 2.69
C LYS A 402 1.60 0.88 3.73
N MET A 403 0.80 0.73 4.77
CA MET A 403 0.92 1.57 5.97
C MET A 403 2.26 1.29 6.68
N HIS A 404 2.94 2.36 7.07
CA HIS A 404 4.13 2.30 7.92
C HIS A 404 3.77 1.70 9.29
N ARG A 405 4.45 0.64 9.73
CA ARG A 405 4.19 0.02 11.06
C ARG A 405 5.14 0.56 12.12
N LYS A 406 4.59 0.93 13.28
CA LYS A 406 5.38 1.36 14.45
C LYS A 406 6.24 0.22 15.03
N ASN A 407 5.87 -1.04 14.80
CA ASN A 407 6.65 -2.22 15.18
C ASN A 407 7.65 -2.61 14.07
N LEU A 408 8.96 -2.50 14.37
CA LEU A 408 10.05 -2.78 13.42
C LEU A 408 10.19 -4.27 13.04
N ASN A 409 9.88 -5.21 13.93
CA ASN A 409 9.99 -6.65 13.62
C ASN A 409 8.93 -7.06 12.59
N ARG A 410 7.71 -6.51 12.70
CA ARG A 410 6.65 -6.71 11.71
C ARG A 410 6.83 -5.91 10.44
N GLU A 411 7.46 -4.74 10.53
CA GLU A 411 7.88 -4.03 9.31
C GLU A 411 8.89 -4.90 8.54
N ARG A 412 9.89 -5.46 9.22
CA ARG A 412 10.82 -6.44 8.64
C ARG A 412 10.10 -7.64 8.01
N LEU A 413 9.19 -8.32 8.74
CA LEU A 413 8.44 -9.47 8.21
C LEU A 413 7.60 -9.11 6.97
N ALA A 414 6.90 -7.97 6.99
CA ALA A 414 6.10 -7.53 5.86
C ALA A 414 6.97 -7.14 4.65
N LEU A 415 8.15 -6.56 4.86
CA LEU A 415 9.11 -6.24 3.79
C LEU A 415 9.81 -7.49 3.24
N GLU A 416 10.07 -8.50 4.08
CA GLU A 416 10.52 -9.83 3.65
C GLU A 416 9.45 -10.53 2.81
N TYR A 417 8.16 -10.40 3.14
CA TYR A 417 7.06 -10.91 2.33
C TYR A 417 6.94 -10.19 0.97
N VAL A 418 7.00 -8.85 0.95
CA VAL A 418 7.04 -8.04 -0.30
C VAL A 418 8.20 -8.49 -1.19
N ARG A 419 9.39 -8.71 -0.60
CA ARG A 419 10.58 -9.20 -1.29
C ARG A 419 10.37 -10.61 -1.87
N ALA A 420 9.86 -11.55 -1.07
CA ALA A 420 9.64 -12.94 -1.47
C ALA A 420 8.60 -13.14 -2.59
N ASN A 421 7.80 -12.10 -2.86
CA ASN A 421 6.82 -12.03 -3.93
C ASN A 421 7.22 -11.13 -5.11
N ASN A 422 8.48 -10.65 -5.15
CA ASN A 422 9.01 -9.79 -6.21
C ASN A 422 8.26 -8.46 -6.44
N LEU A 423 7.80 -7.86 -5.33
CA LEU A 423 7.04 -6.61 -5.31
C LEU A 423 7.92 -5.46 -4.77
N ASN A 424 7.50 -4.20 -4.96
CA ASN A 424 8.06 -3.02 -4.32
C ASN A 424 7.00 -2.35 -3.41
N VAL A 425 7.34 -1.30 -2.66
CA VAL A 425 6.44 -0.66 -1.68
C VAL A 425 6.03 0.74 -2.13
N ASN A 426 4.78 1.15 -1.86
CA ASN A 426 4.40 2.56 -1.72
C ASN A 426 4.16 2.86 -0.25
N LEU A 427 4.95 3.75 0.34
CA LEU A 427 4.95 4.06 1.78
C LEU A 427 3.94 5.15 2.12
N PHE A 428 3.00 4.81 3.02
CA PHE A 428 1.94 5.73 3.45
C PHE A 428 2.33 6.52 4.70
N ASP A 429 1.61 7.61 4.93
CA ASP A 429 1.63 8.43 6.15
C ASP A 429 2.96 9.13 6.46
N LEU A 430 3.63 9.65 5.42
CA LEU A 430 4.83 10.48 5.59
C LEU A 430 4.61 11.75 6.45
N TYR A 431 3.37 12.16 6.71
CA TYR A 431 3.09 13.23 7.69
C TYR A 431 3.60 12.87 9.10
N GLN A 432 3.66 11.57 9.44
CA GLN A 432 4.27 11.08 10.69
C GLN A 432 5.80 11.31 10.73
N LEU A 433 6.39 11.66 9.59
CA LEU A 433 7.82 11.89 9.38
C LEU A 433 8.15 13.36 9.12
N GLU A 434 7.15 14.25 9.01
CA GLU A 434 7.41 15.68 8.78
C GLU A 434 8.23 16.30 9.90
N GLY A 435 7.99 15.88 11.14
CA GLY A 435 8.74 16.30 12.34
C GLY A 435 10.02 15.49 12.62
N ALA A 436 10.58 14.74 11.65
CA ALA A 436 11.85 14.02 11.86
C ALA A 436 13.05 14.94 12.17
N PRO A 437 13.22 16.12 11.54
CA PRO A 437 14.32 17.03 11.88
C PRO A 437 14.29 17.50 13.34
N GLU A 438 13.09 17.65 13.92
CA GLU A 438 12.86 18.11 15.29
C GLU A 438 12.72 16.95 16.30
N ASN A 439 12.37 15.74 15.86
CA ASN A 439 12.18 14.56 16.71
C ASN A 439 13.10 13.38 16.32
N PRO A 440 14.17 13.13 17.11
CA PRO A 440 15.10 12.03 16.88
C PRO A 440 14.46 10.64 16.76
N SER A 441 13.39 10.33 17.51
CA SER A 441 12.76 8.98 17.48
C SER A 441 11.89 8.74 16.23
N VAL A 442 11.59 9.81 15.49
CA VAL A 442 10.95 9.77 14.17
C VAL A 442 12.03 9.63 13.09
N ALA A 443 13.12 10.41 13.16
CA ALA A 443 14.26 10.31 12.24
C ALA A 443 14.91 8.92 12.25
N ASP A 444 15.20 8.39 13.43
CA ASP A 444 15.76 7.05 13.64
C ASP A 444 14.83 5.94 13.10
N ARG A 445 13.51 6.08 13.28
CA ARG A 445 12.54 5.13 12.72
C ARG A 445 12.54 5.15 11.18
N LEU A 446 12.63 6.33 10.57
CA LEU A 446 12.76 6.47 9.12
C LEU A 446 14.10 5.92 8.59
N ALA A 447 15.20 6.16 9.30
CA ALA A 447 16.50 5.63 8.92
C ALA A 447 16.50 4.08 8.97
N ARG A 448 15.98 3.48 10.05
CA ARG A 448 15.83 2.03 10.16
C ARG A 448 14.84 1.45 9.12
N TYR A 449 13.85 2.22 8.68
CA TYR A 449 12.98 1.89 7.55
C TYR A 449 13.76 1.84 6.22
N MET A 450 14.50 2.90 5.91
CA MET A 450 15.38 2.99 4.74
C MET A 450 16.36 1.81 4.70
N ASP A 451 16.96 1.48 5.84
CA ASP A 451 17.89 0.37 5.95
C ASP A 451 17.21 -1.00 5.75
N LEU A 452 15.98 -1.19 6.23
CA LEU A 452 15.20 -2.41 5.96
C LEU A 452 14.86 -2.55 4.47
N MET A 453 14.53 -1.46 3.78
CA MET A 453 14.24 -1.46 2.34
C MET A 453 15.48 -1.81 1.51
N LEU A 454 16.64 -1.24 1.83
CA LEU A 454 17.91 -1.53 1.15
C LEU A 454 18.37 -2.99 1.39
N ARG A 455 18.31 -3.47 2.64
CA ARG A 455 18.65 -4.88 2.98
C ARG A 455 17.70 -5.90 2.33
N ASN A 456 16.46 -5.50 2.06
CA ASN A 456 15.51 -6.31 1.28
C ASN A 456 15.51 -6.02 -0.23
N ASN A 457 16.39 -5.12 -0.70
CA ASN A 457 16.57 -4.78 -2.11
C ASN A 457 15.30 -4.25 -2.82
N LEU A 458 14.47 -3.53 -2.07
CA LEU A 458 13.17 -3.03 -2.50
C LEU A 458 13.26 -1.59 -3.03
N MET A 459 12.42 -1.25 -4.00
CA MET A 459 12.10 0.14 -4.32
C MET A 459 10.96 0.63 -3.42
N CYS A 460 10.96 1.93 -3.17
CA CYS A 460 9.97 2.64 -2.38
C CYS A 460 9.47 3.85 -3.19
N SER A 461 8.20 3.86 -3.58
CA SER A 461 7.50 5.13 -3.80
C SER A 461 6.95 5.61 -2.46
N ALA A 462 6.54 6.87 -2.38
CA ALA A 462 6.08 7.44 -1.13
C ALA A 462 4.83 8.30 -1.35
N ARG A 463 3.93 8.28 -0.37
CA ARG A 463 2.69 9.06 -0.38
C ARG A 463 2.80 10.23 0.62
N PRO A 464 3.38 11.38 0.22
CA PRO A 464 3.38 12.58 1.05
C PRO A 464 1.94 13.07 1.24
N ASN A 465 1.53 13.07 2.50
CA ASN A 465 0.17 13.39 2.94
C ASN A 465 0.20 14.74 3.64
N ALA A 466 -0.83 15.56 3.43
CA ALA A 466 -1.10 16.63 4.40
C ALA A 466 -1.41 16.01 5.77
N MET A 467 -1.13 16.73 6.85
CA MET A 467 -1.94 16.54 8.05
C MET A 467 -3.41 16.75 7.68
N PRO A 468 -4.34 15.85 8.07
CA PRO A 468 -5.76 16.11 7.89
C PRO A 468 -6.12 17.40 8.59
N VAL A 469 -6.78 18.32 7.87
CA VAL A 469 -7.28 19.58 8.43
C VAL A 469 -8.52 19.27 9.27
N TYR A 470 -8.30 18.70 10.44
CA TYR A 470 -9.35 18.44 11.42
C TYR A 470 -9.99 19.76 11.84
N THR A 471 -11.32 19.77 11.86
CA THR A 471 -12.09 20.92 12.32
C THR A 471 -13.43 20.47 12.88
N ASP A 472 -13.62 20.76 14.16
CA ASP A 472 -14.81 20.38 14.92
C ASP A 472 -15.88 21.49 14.89
N LYS A 473 -15.66 22.57 14.14
CA LYS A 473 -16.59 23.70 14.04
C LYS A 473 -17.70 23.39 13.03
N ASP A 474 -18.97 23.55 13.43
CA ASP A 474 -20.11 23.36 12.54
C ASP A 474 -20.06 24.24 11.28
N ALA A 475 -19.60 25.50 11.43
CA ALA A 475 -19.40 26.43 10.32
C ALA A 475 -18.28 26.03 9.33
N GLU A 476 -17.51 24.99 9.65
CA GLU A 476 -16.46 24.45 8.77
C GLU A 476 -16.90 23.25 7.92
N LYS A 477 -18.15 22.79 8.06
CA LYS A 477 -18.75 21.66 7.30
C LYS A 477 -19.13 22.02 5.86
N LEU A 478 -19.14 21.00 4.99
CA LEU A 478 -19.71 21.06 3.64
C LEU A 478 -21.25 21.01 3.70
N ILE A 479 -21.92 21.74 2.80
CA ILE A 479 -23.38 21.77 2.68
C ILE A 479 -23.82 21.08 1.38
N LEU A 480 -24.76 20.15 1.48
CA LEU A 480 -25.35 19.39 0.38
C LEU A 480 -26.36 20.21 -0.44
N GLY A 481 -26.78 19.69 -1.59
CA GLY A 481 -27.72 20.37 -2.50
C GLY A 481 -29.08 20.69 -1.88
N ASP A 482 -29.51 19.89 -0.91
CA ASP A 482 -30.73 20.07 -0.11
C ASP A 482 -30.55 20.96 1.13
N GLY A 483 -29.35 21.50 1.35
CA GLY A 483 -29.02 22.35 2.49
C GLY A 483 -28.61 21.61 3.76
N ARG A 484 -28.59 20.27 3.79
CA ARG A 484 -28.03 19.53 4.93
C ARG A 484 -26.52 19.73 5.03
N ALA A 485 -26.02 19.97 6.24
CA ALA A 485 -24.59 19.79 6.51
C ALA A 485 -24.23 18.29 6.40
N MET A 486 -23.01 18.00 5.95
CA MET A 486 -22.51 16.62 5.90
C MET A 486 -22.24 16.09 7.32
N ASP A 487 -22.80 14.92 7.64
CA ASP A 487 -22.55 14.23 8.92
C ASP A 487 -21.04 14.01 9.15
N HIS A 488 -20.56 14.21 10.39
CA HIS A 488 -19.15 13.95 10.72
C HIS A 488 -18.77 12.49 10.43
N GLY A 489 -17.70 12.28 9.66
CA GLY A 489 -17.16 10.95 9.38
C GLY A 489 -16.09 10.93 8.29
N VAL A 490 -16.14 11.84 7.31
CA VAL A 490 -15.12 11.92 6.24
C VAL A 490 -13.93 12.79 6.68
N LEU A 491 -13.15 12.22 7.60
CA LEU A 491 -12.07 12.86 8.39
C LEU A 491 -10.84 13.36 7.58
N GLY A 492 -10.90 13.40 6.25
CA GLY A 492 -9.77 13.74 5.38
C GLY A 492 -9.98 14.95 4.46
N ALA A 493 -11.09 15.69 4.57
CA ALA A 493 -11.63 16.62 3.55
C ALA A 493 -10.80 17.91 3.24
N ILE A 494 -9.55 17.74 2.85
CA ILE A 494 -8.64 18.80 2.37
C ILE A 494 -9.20 19.49 1.10
N GLY A 495 -9.98 18.75 0.29
CA GLY A 495 -10.36 19.07 -1.09
C GLY A 495 -11.07 20.41 -1.38
N TRP A 496 -11.60 21.11 -0.37
CA TRP A 496 -12.33 22.36 -0.58
C TRP A 496 -11.90 23.47 0.38
N ARG A 497 -11.94 23.19 1.69
CA ARG A 497 -11.75 24.24 2.69
C ARG A 497 -10.32 24.69 2.85
N ALA A 498 -9.33 23.86 2.52
CA ALA A 498 -7.92 24.28 2.51
C ALA A 498 -7.64 25.40 1.49
N ILE A 499 -8.49 25.55 0.46
CA ILE A 499 -8.42 26.63 -0.53
C ILE A 499 -9.10 27.90 0.00
N LEU A 500 -10.24 27.76 0.68
CA LEU A 500 -11.02 28.90 1.20
C LEU A 500 -10.41 29.51 2.48
N ASP A 501 -9.78 28.69 3.33
CA ASP A 501 -9.19 29.10 4.61
C ASP A 501 -7.66 29.38 4.49
N GLU A 502 -7.15 29.72 3.30
CA GLU A 502 -5.72 30.07 3.03
C GLU A 502 -4.67 28.98 3.36
N ARG A 503 -5.09 27.75 3.70
CA ARG A 503 -4.19 26.67 4.18
C ARG A 503 -3.35 25.98 3.08
N ILE A 504 -3.56 26.34 1.82
CA ILE A 504 -2.91 25.76 0.63
C ILE A 504 -1.38 25.93 0.65
N ASP A 505 -0.87 27.03 1.20
CA ASP A 505 0.57 27.28 1.30
C ASP A 505 1.22 26.38 2.35
N GLY A 506 0.55 26.18 3.49
CA GLY A 506 0.99 25.23 4.52
C GLY A 506 1.01 23.78 4.02
N TYR A 507 0.08 23.41 3.14
CA TYR A 507 0.08 22.11 2.45
C TYR A 507 1.28 21.97 1.50
N ARG A 508 1.51 22.96 0.61
CA ARG A 508 2.70 22.99 -0.27
C ARG A 508 3.99 22.82 0.53
N ASP A 509 4.10 23.52 1.67
CA ASP A 509 5.29 23.51 2.51
C ASP A 509 5.49 22.23 3.32
N SER A 510 4.40 21.60 3.79
CA SER A 510 4.42 20.29 4.42
C SER A 510 4.94 19.23 3.45
N LEU A 511 4.41 19.17 2.24
CA LEU A 511 4.88 18.25 1.19
C LEU A 511 6.34 18.53 0.79
N ARG A 512 6.71 19.82 0.66
CA ARG A 512 8.09 20.26 0.38
C ARG A 512 9.08 19.74 1.43
N ARG A 513 8.76 19.85 2.73
CA ARG A 513 9.56 19.27 3.83
C ARG A 513 9.64 17.75 3.73
N GLN A 514 8.51 17.07 3.60
CA GLN A 514 8.44 15.60 3.57
C GLN A 514 9.30 14.99 2.45
N VAL A 515 9.23 15.49 1.21
CA VAL A 515 10.01 14.92 0.11
C VAL A 515 11.46 15.42 0.06
N ALA A 516 11.76 16.63 0.55
CA ALA A 516 13.14 17.09 0.72
C ALA A 516 13.91 16.22 1.71
N LEU A 517 13.29 15.84 2.84
CA LEU A 517 13.87 14.90 3.80
C LEU A 517 14.22 13.54 3.14
N LEU A 518 13.33 12.99 2.32
CA LEU A 518 13.58 11.75 1.59
C LEU A 518 14.68 11.88 0.53
N ARG A 519 14.75 13.02 -0.17
CA ARG A 519 15.79 13.34 -1.16
C ARG A 519 17.17 13.44 -0.49
N ASP A 520 17.25 14.22 0.57
CA ASP A 520 18.51 14.59 1.24
C ASP A 520 19.07 13.43 2.08
N ALA A 521 18.23 12.48 2.48
CA ALA A 521 18.65 11.18 3.02
C ALA A 521 19.42 10.31 2.00
N HIS A 522 19.38 10.68 0.72
CA HIS A 522 20.04 10.04 -0.43
C HIS A 522 19.79 8.52 -0.55
N CYS A 523 18.75 7.98 0.10
CA CYS A 523 18.47 6.56 0.13
C CYS A 523 17.94 6.08 -1.23
N PRO A 524 18.71 5.29 -2.01
CA PRO A 524 18.34 4.96 -3.38
C PRO A 524 17.21 3.91 -3.46
N ALA A 525 16.76 3.37 -2.33
CA ALA A 525 15.50 2.63 -2.28
C ALA A 525 14.32 3.55 -2.62
N PHE A 526 14.34 4.80 -2.16
CA PHE A 526 13.33 5.79 -2.52
C PHE A 526 13.54 6.27 -3.96
N VAL A 527 12.50 6.08 -4.76
CA VAL A 527 12.41 6.58 -6.14
C VAL A 527 11.42 7.74 -6.21
N PRO A 528 11.64 8.73 -7.08
CA PRO A 528 10.92 10.00 -7.06
C PRO A 528 9.54 9.90 -7.74
N PHE A 529 8.71 8.96 -7.30
CA PHE A 529 7.31 8.81 -7.68
C PHE A 529 6.46 9.05 -6.44
N PHE A 530 5.59 10.05 -6.49
CA PHE A 530 4.81 10.52 -5.36
C PHE A 530 3.31 10.54 -5.64
N PHE A 531 2.55 10.20 -4.61
CA PHE A 531 1.09 10.24 -4.58
C PHE A 531 0.62 11.27 -3.56
N THR A 532 -0.31 12.15 -3.92
CA THR A 532 -0.63 13.34 -3.09
C THR A 532 -1.91 13.22 -2.26
N ASN A 533 -2.78 12.23 -2.54
CA ASN A 533 -4.11 12.13 -1.94
C ASN A 533 -4.74 10.73 -2.14
N ASP A 534 -5.23 10.12 -1.05
CA ASP A 534 -6.40 9.22 -1.07
C ASP A 534 -7.40 9.75 -0.06
N ASP A 535 -8.68 9.51 -0.32
CA ASP A 535 -9.83 9.74 0.57
C ASP A 535 -10.09 11.19 1.04
N GLY A 536 -9.10 12.09 1.01
CA GLY A 536 -9.35 13.53 1.16
C GLY A 536 -10.08 14.15 -0.04
N SER A 537 -10.11 13.43 -1.15
CA SER A 537 -10.92 13.66 -2.35
C SER A 537 -12.31 12.99 -2.32
N MET A 538 -12.56 12.03 -1.42
CA MET A 538 -13.85 11.31 -1.35
C MET A 538 -15.08 12.22 -1.14
N PRO A 539 -15.02 13.29 -0.31
CA PRO A 539 -16.14 14.19 -0.14
C PRO A 539 -16.11 15.33 -1.17
N GLY A 540 -15.69 15.06 -2.40
CA GLY A 540 -15.77 15.98 -3.55
C GLY A 540 -17.17 16.39 -3.98
N TYR A 541 -18.18 16.15 -3.13
CA TYR A 541 -19.52 16.66 -3.32
C TYR A 541 -19.50 18.16 -3.61
N TYR A 542 -20.47 18.60 -4.38
CA TYR A 542 -20.75 20.01 -4.59
C TYR A 542 -21.06 20.68 -3.25
N ASP A 543 -20.25 21.67 -2.85
CA ASP A 543 -20.48 22.42 -1.61
C ASP A 543 -21.35 23.65 -1.87
N PHE A 544 -22.55 23.61 -1.31
CA PHE A 544 -23.57 24.64 -1.43
C PHE A 544 -23.57 25.62 -0.24
N SER A 545 -22.44 25.71 0.49
CA SER A 545 -22.24 26.70 1.56
C SER A 545 -22.24 28.13 1.02
N GLU A 546 -22.62 29.10 1.86
CA GLU A 546 -22.64 30.52 1.46
C GLU A 546 -21.28 31.03 0.93
N PRO A 547 -20.11 30.71 1.56
CA PRO A 547 -18.81 31.12 1.02
C PRO A 547 -18.49 30.49 -0.34
N ALA A 548 -18.85 29.21 -0.54
CA ALA A 548 -18.58 28.51 -1.78
C ALA A 548 -19.40 29.05 -2.96
N LEU A 549 -20.66 29.41 -2.69
CA LEU A 549 -21.58 30.02 -3.64
C LEU A 549 -21.26 31.49 -3.90
N ALA A 550 -20.88 32.28 -2.89
CA ALA A 550 -20.45 33.65 -3.07
C ALA A 550 -19.18 33.76 -3.95
N ASP A 551 -18.21 32.85 -3.77
CA ASP A 551 -17.02 32.78 -4.65
C ASP A 551 -17.35 32.23 -6.05
N PHE A 552 -18.37 31.37 -6.20
CA PHE A 552 -18.88 30.96 -7.51
C PHE A 552 -19.55 32.12 -8.26
N GLU A 553 -20.44 32.87 -7.61
CA GLU A 553 -21.09 34.04 -8.17
C GLU A 553 -20.06 35.11 -8.55
N LYS A 554 -19.12 35.42 -7.65
CA LYS A 554 -17.99 36.34 -7.87
C LYS A 554 -17.11 35.95 -9.08
N LYS A 555 -16.87 34.65 -9.30
CA LYS A 555 -15.99 34.16 -10.39
C LYS A 555 -16.70 33.93 -11.72
N THR A 556 -18.02 33.84 -11.75
CA THR A 556 -18.77 33.40 -12.94
C THR A 556 -19.95 34.29 -13.34
N GLY A 557 -20.38 35.22 -12.48
CA GLY A 557 -21.58 36.02 -12.66
C GLY A 557 -22.89 35.24 -12.46
N VAL A 558 -22.83 34.04 -11.88
CA VAL A 558 -23.98 33.13 -11.74
C VAL A 558 -24.35 32.96 -10.26
N SER A 559 -25.49 33.52 -9.88
CA SER A 559 -26.07 33.39 -8.54
C SER A 559 -26.71 32.02 -8.30
N ARG A 560 -26.92 31.64 -7.02
CA ARG A 560 -27.46 30.31 -6.64
C ARG A 560 -28.79 29.98 -7.35
N ASP A 561 -29.67 30.95 -7.51
CA ASP A 561 -31.00 30.78 -8.13
C ASP A 561 -30.95 30.47 -9.65
N LYS A 562 -29.78 30.57 -10.29
CA LYS A 562 -29.57 30.15 -11.68
C LYS A 562 -29.10 28.70 -11.81
N LEU A 563 -28.72 28.04 -10.71
CA LEU A 563 -28.40 26.61 -10.74
C LEU A 563 -29.68 25.80 -10.96
N PRO A 564 -29.64 24.73 -11.78
CA PRO A 564 -30.82 23.91 -12.06
C PRO A 564 -31.29 23.16 -10.80
N PRO A 565 -32.58 22.76 -10.73
CA PRO A 565 -33.10 21.94 -9.64
C PRO A 565 -32.30 20.65 -9.44
N MET A 566 -31.86 20.41 -8.21
CA MET A 566 -31.09 19.23 -7.84
C MET A 566 -32.00 18.06 -7.47
N LYS A 567 -31.78 16.91 -8.10
CA LYS A 567 -32.40 15.62 -7.77
C LYS A 567 -31.49 14.85 -6.81
N GLU A 568 -32.01 14.40 -5.67
CA GLU A 568 -31.31 13.41 -4.85
C GLU A 568 -31.28 12.07 -5.61
N MET A 569 -30.08 11.52 -5.75
CA MET A 569 -29.82 10.22 -6.40
C MET A 569 -29.58 9.11 -5.36
N SER A 570 -29.00 9.48 -4.22
CA SER A 570 -28.90 8.70 -2.98
C SER A 570 -28.45 9.63 -1.85
N LYS A 571 -28.41 9.15 -0.59
CA LYS A 571 -28.29 9.92 0.68
C LYS A 571 -27.41 11.19 0.69
N ASN A 572 -26.33 11.23 -0.10
CA ASN A 572 -25.39 12.35 -0.20
C ASN A 572 -25.18 12.88 -1.65
N TYR A 573 -25.78 12.27 -2.67
CA TYR A 573 -25.47 12.53 -4.08
C TYR A 573 -26.60 13.24 -4.79
N PHE A 574 -26.29 14.35 -5.45
CA PHE A 574 -27.25 15.22 -6.12
C PHE A 574 -26.83 15.47 -7.57
N MET A 575 -27.78 15.35 -8.50
CA MET A 575 -27.57 15.66 -9.92
C MET A 575 -28.57 16.71 -10.41
N PRO A 576 -28.16 17.59 -11.34
CA PRO A 576 -29.05 18.59 -11.95
C PRO A 576 -30.13 17.92 -12.83
N GLN A 577 -31.34 18.45 -12.84
CA GLN A 577 -32.37 18.08 -13.81
C GLN A 577 -32.30 18.98 -15.05
N VAL A 578 -31.68 18.49 -16.13
CA VAL A 578 -31.56 19.20 -17.42
C VAL A 578 -32.01 18.27 -18.57
N PRO A 579 -32.98 18.68 -19.42
CA PRO A 579 -33.42 17.87 -20.56
C PRO A 579 -32.30 17.54 -21.56
N PRO A 580 -32.36 16.40 -22.27
CA PRO A 580 -31.49 16.11 -23.41
C PRO A 580 -31.53 17.23 -24.47
N GLY A 581 -30.37 17.53 -25.05
CA GLY A 581 -30.22 18.59 -26.05
C GLY A 581 -28.80 19.16 -26.15
N VAL A 582 -28.63 20.13 -27.04
CA VAL A 582 -27.40 20.93 -27.11
C VAL A 582 -27.43 21.97 -25.99
N ILE A 583 -26.40 21.97 -25.15
CA ILE A 583 -26.31 22.78 -23.93
C ILE A 583 -25.34 23.95 -24.19
N PRO A 584 -25.70 25.21 -23.87
CA PRO A 584 -24.77 26.33 -23.95
C PRO A 584 -23.53 26.08 -23.09
N ASP A 585 -22.34 26.37 -23.63
CA ASP A 585 -21.05 26.16 -22.95
C ASP A 585 -20.96 26.92 -21.61
N ASP A 586 -21.72 28.02 -21.52
CA ASP A 586 -21.80 28.93 -20.38
C ASP A 586 -22.94 28.56 -19.39
N HIS A 587 -23.62 27.43 -19.59
CA HIS A 587 -24.72 26.97 -18.75
C HIS A 587 -24.33 26.95 -17.25
N PRO A 588 -25.17 27.47 -16.33
CA PRO A 588 -24.86 27.61 -14.89
C PRO A 588 -24.19 26.39 -14.24
N TRP A 589 -24.70 25.19 -14.50
CA TRP A 589 -24.11 23.96 -13.95
C TRP A 589 -22.74 23.62 -14.53
N LEU A 590 -22.49 23.89 -15.82
CA LEU A 590 -21.19 23.64 -16.44
C LEU A 590 -20.14 24.61 -15.91
N LYS A 591 -20.48 25.90 -15.73
CA LYS A 591 -19.65 26.87 -15.01
C LYS A 591 -19.32 26.40 -13.59
N TYR A 592 -20.31 25.89 -12.85
CA TYR A 592 -20.14 25.41 -11.49
C TYR A 592 -19.24 24.16 -11.39
N GLN A 593 -19.46 23.16 -12.26
CA GLN A 593 -18.59 21.98 -12.38
C GLN A 593 -17.15 22.38 -12.75
N ARG A 594 -16.97 23.26 -13.75
CA ARG A 594 -15.64 23.73 -14.16
C ARG A 594 -14.91 24.43 -13.01
N LEU A 595 -15.61 25.26 -12.23
CA LEU A 595 -15.03 25.86 -11.03
C LEU A 595 -14.64 24.80 -9.98
N HIS A 596 -15.49 23.81 -9.73
CA HIS A 596 -15.23 22.72 -8.78
C HIS A 596 -14.00 21.89 -9.20
N SER A 597 -13.93 21.42 -10.45
CA SER A 597 -12.74 20.74 -10.99
C SER A 597 -11.48 21.62 -10.98
N SER A 598 -11.61 22.94 -11.15
CA SER A 598 -10.47 23.86 -11.08
C SER A 598 -9.93 24.05 -9.65
N ARG A 599 -10.79 23.96 -8.62
CA ARG A 599 -10.39 23.95 -7.21
C ARG A 599 -9.57 22.69 -6.89
N TYR A 600 -9.97 21.52 -7.39
CA TYR A 600 -9.11 20.31 -7.35
C TYR A 600 -7.75 20.55 -8.01
N SER A 601 -7.73 21.12 -9.22
CA SER A 601 -6.48 21.43 -9.92
C SER A 601 -5.55 22.38 -9.13
N GLN A 602 -6.07 23.23 -8.24
CA GLN A 602 -5.26 24.09 -7.36
C GLN A 602 -4.59 23.29 -6.24
N ILE A 603 -5.27 22.31 -5.65
CA ILE A 603 -4.67 21.40 -4.66
C ILE A 603 -3.61 20.53 -5.33
N SER A 604 -3.92 19.92 -6.47
CA SER A 604 -2.95 19.12 -7.24
C SER A 604 -1.79 19.98 -7.78
N GLN A 605 -2.01 21.29 -8.01
CA GLN A 605 -0.94 22.25 -8.34
C GLN A 605 -0.06 22.54 -7.11
N ALA A 606 -0.62 22.89 -5.96
CA ALA A 606 0.15 23.13 -4.75
C ALA A 606 0.94 21.88 -4.32
N ALA A 607 0.39 20.70 -4.56
CA ALA A 607 1.08 19.44 -4.32
C ALA A 607 2.25 19.22 -5.29
N MET A 608 2.03 19.45 -6.59
CA MET A 608 3.08 19.44 -7.61
C MET A 608 4.19 20.47 -7.29
N GLU A 609 3.83 21.71 -6.95
CA GLU A 609 4.79 22.77 -6.60
C GLU A 609 5.62 22.41 -5.36
N GLY A 610 4.99 21.91 -4.29
CA GLY A 610 5.67 21.50 -3.07
C GLY A 610 6.65 20.35 -3.33
N ILE A 611 6.19 19.33 -4.06
CA ILE A 611 6.97 18.13 -4.33
C ILE A 611 8.09 18.40 -5.35
N GLN A 612 7.87 19.20 -6.41
CA GLN A 612 8.96 19.60 -7.31
C GLN A 612 10.00 20.50 -6.61
N THR A 613 9.58 21.33 -5.65
CA THR A 613 10.54 22.15 -4.87
C THR A 613 11.36 21.29 -3.92
N GLY A 614 10.75 20.29 -3.28
CA GLY A 614 11.46 19.34 -2.42
C GLY A 614 12.28 18.29 -3.18
N TRP A 615 11.81 17.83 -4.34
CA TRP A 615 12.51 16.86 -5.20
C TRP A 615 12.22 17.14 -6.69
N PRO A 616 13.05 17.99 -7.35
CA PRO A 616 12.87 18.33 -8.75
C PRO A 616 12.97 17.11 -9.69
N GLY A 617 12.14 17.09 -10.74
CA GLY A 617 12.13 16.02 -11.74
C GLY A 617 11.37 14.76 -11.31
N SER A 618 10.73 14.79 -10.15
CA SER A 618 9.87 13.70 -9.66
C SER A 618 8.59 13.55 -10.49
N LEU A 619 8.02 12.35 -10.54
CA LEU A 619 6.66 12.14 -11.03
C LEU A 619 5.67 12.33 -9.88
N VAL A 620 4.70 13.23 -10.08
CA VAL A 620 3.65 13.54 -9.11
C VAL A 620 2.31 13.15 -9.72
N ALA A 621 1.64 12.20 -9.07
CA ALA A 621 0.30 11.77 -9.38
C ALA A 621 -0.64 12.16 -8.23
N ASP A 622 -1.87 12.53 -8.58
CA ASP A 622 -2.99 12.51 -7.66
C ASP A 622 -3.78 11.24 -7.95
N THR A 623 -4.05 10.42 -6.93
CA THR A 623 -4.83 9.19 -7.08
C THR A 623 -6.33 9.49 -7.20
N GLY A 624 -6.76 10.73 -6.95
CA GLY A 624 -8.13 11.17 -7.18
C GLY A 624 -9.13 10.56 -6.21
N CYS A 625 -10.41 10.55 -6.58
CA CYS A 625 -11.47 10.01 -5.73
C CYS A 625 -11.73 8.52 -6.01
N MET A 626 -12.03 7.73 -4.97
CA MET A 626 -12.30 6.29 -5.11
C MET A 626 -13.47 6.03 -6.06
N GLY A 627 -13.19 5.56 -7.28
CA GLY A 627 -14.20 5.37 -8.33
C GLY A 627 -13.69 5.48 -9.77
N GLY A 628 -12.42 5.89 -9.97
CA GLY A 628 -11.82 6.08 -11.28
C GLY A 628 -12.05 7.49 -11.85
N PRO A 629 -11.53 7.76 -13.06
CA PRO A 629 -11.23 9.12 -13.52
C PRO A 629 -12.41 9.97 -13.99
N LEU A 630 -13.61 9.41 -14.22
CA LEU A 630 -14.76 10.18 -14.76
C LEU A 630 -15.87 10.39 -13.72
N TYR A 631 -15.50 10.49 -12.44
CA TYR A 631 -16.43 10.59 -11.33
C TYR A 631 -16.96 12.03 -11.11
N ILE A 632 -17.64 12.57 -12.15
CA ILE A 632 -18.08 13.97 -12.22
C ILE A 632 -19.02 14.39 -11.09
N SER A 633 -19.77 13.45 -10.50
CA SER A 633 -20.61 13.73 -9.31
C SER A 633 -19.81 14.09 -8.04
N ARG A 634 -18.48 13.96 -8.07
CA ARG A 634 -17.53 14.48 -7.06
C ARG A 634 -16.57 15.55 -7.61
N GLY A 635 -16.98 16.29 -8.64
CA GLY A 635 -16.19 17.40 -9.18
C GLY A 635 -14.90 16.99 -9.95
N PHE A 636 -14.59 15.71 -10.04
CA PHE A 636 -13.34 15.22 -10.62
C PHE A 636 -13.43 15.09 -12.15
N TYR A 637 -12.58 15.81 -12.89
CA TYR A 637 -12.57 15.83 -14.35
C TYR A 637 -11.14 15.97 -14.90
N PRO A 638 -10.52 14.91 -15.46
CA PRO A 638 -9.09 14.87 -15.78
C PRO A 638 -8.53 16.03 -16.62
N PRO A 639 -9.21 16.54 -17.66
CA PRO A 639 -8.74 17.70 -18.44
C PRO A 639 -8.53 18.98 -17.60
N LEU A 640 -9.20 19.09 -16.46
CA LEU A 640 -9.03 20.17 -15.49
C LEU A 640 -8.24 19.68 -14.26
N SER A 641 -8.72 18.66 -13.56
CA SER A 641 -8.16 18.18 -12.30
C SER A 641 -6.70 17.70 -12.41
N HIS A 642 -6.30 17.06 -13.51
CA HIS A 642 -4.90 16.63 -13.71
C HIS A 642 -4.02 17.71 -14.35
N LYS A 643 -4.57 18.88 -14.74
CA LYS A 643 -3.88 19.82 -15.64
C LYS A 643 -2.50 20.24 -15.13
N SER A 644 -2.37 20.48 -13.83
CA SER A 644 -1.14 20.89 -13.14
C SER A 644 -0.16 19.75 -12.81
N LEU A 645 -0.61 18.50 -12.74
CA LEU A 645 0.25 17.32 -12.50
C LEU A 645 1.12 17.02 -13.73
N ASN A 646 2.29 16.40 -13.55
CA ASN A 646 3.05 15.84 -14.67
C ASN A 646 2.68 14.37 -14.99
N THR A 647 1.87 13.72 -14.16
CA THR A 647 1.52 12.30 -14.29
C THR A 647 0.01 12.10 -14.26
N ALA A 648 -0.53 11.26 -15.15
CA ALA A 648 -1.95 10.90 -15.21
C ALA A 648 -2.27 9.75 -14.24
N GLY A 649 -2.39 10.09 -12.96
CA GLY A 649 -2.79 9.17 -11.89
C GLY A 649 -4.29 8.86 -11.87
N PHE A 650 -4.67 7.74 -11.27
CA PHE A 650 -6.02 7.50 -10.74
C PHE A 650 -6.04 6.26 -9.82
N TYR A 651 -7.04 6.17 -8.95
CA TYR A 651 -7.34 5.00 -8.12
C TYR A 651 -8.73 4.42 -8.45
N GLN A 652 -8.83 3.10 -8.57
CA GLN A 652 -10.07 2.45 -9.00
C GLN A 652 -10.32 1.10 -8.33
N TYR A 653 -11.47 0.98 -7.66
CA TYR A 653 -12.10 -0.29 -7.28
C TYR A 653 -13.07 -0.72 -8.38
N ASP A 654 -12.56 -1.02 -9.58
CA ASP A 654 -13.43 -1.59 -10.61
C ASP A 654 -13.50 -3.10 -10.46
N PHE A 655 -14.70 -3.56 -10.16
CA PHE A 655 -15.13 -4.96 -10.05
C PHE A 655 -15.09 -5.73 -11.39
N TRP A 656 -14.39 -5.21 -12.41
CA TRP A 656 -14.26 -5.79 -13.75
C TRP A 656 -12.91 -5.42 -14.34
N PHE A 657 -12.09 -6.42 -14.68
CA PHE A 657 -10.79 -6.17 -15.29
C PHE A 657 -10.85 -5.47 -16.66
N HIS A 658 -11.96 -5.56 -17.38
CA HIS A 658 -12.05 -4.99 -18.74
C HIS A 658 -12.11 -3.46 -18.78
N SER A 659 -12.45 -2.79 -17.67
CA SER A 659 -12.58 -1.33 -17.61
C SER A 659 -11.28 -0.57 -17.33
N TYR A 660 -10.22 -1.22 -16.83
CA TYR A 660 -8.97 -0.53 -16.48
C TYR A 660 -8.31 0.13 -17.69
N SER A 661 -8.38 -0.49 -18.87
CA SER A 661 -7.94 0.13 -20.14
C SER A 661 -8.72 1.39 -20.51
N PHE A 662 -10.02 1.43 -20.23
CA PHE A 662 -10.84 2.65 -20.43
C PHE A 662 -10.44 3.73 -19.43
N SER A 663 -10.18 3.36 -18.17
CA SER A 663 -9.83 4.31 -17.12
C SER A 663 -8.41 4.86 -17.23
N ILE A 664 -7.43 4.08 -17.70
CA ILE A 664 -6.12 4.64 -18.06
C ILE A 664 -6.28 5.72 -19.15
N GLU A 665 -7.10 5.47 -20.18
CA GLU A 665 -7.30 6.44 -21.25
C GLU A 665 -8.17 7.64 -20.90
N ALA A 666 -9.10 7.48 -19.97
CA ALA A 666 -9.88 8.57 -19.42
C ALA A 666 -9.06 9.43 -18.43
N ALA A 667 -8.07 8.86 -17.72
CA ALA A 667 -7.09 9.63 -16.94
C ALA A 667 -6.13 10.43 -17.85
N ARG A 668 -5.80 9.88 -19.04
CA ARG A 668 -5.04 10.56 -20.11
C ARG A 668 -5.85 11.57 -20.94
N MET A 669 -7.17 11.64 -20.77
CA MET A 669 -8.05 12.61 -21.45
C MET A 669 -7.65 14.05 -21.12
N GLY A 670 -7.45 14.89 -22.15
CA GLY A 670 -6.84 16.23 -22.00
C GLY A 670 -5.36 16.24 -21.57
N ASN A 671 -4.73 15.08 -21.38
CA ASN A 671 -3.47 14.89 -20.67
C ASN A 671 -2.50 13.93 -21.40
N ARG A 672 -2.70 13.67 -22.70
CA ARG A 672 -2.06 12.57 -23.47
C ARG A 672 -0.54 12.44 -23.37
N GLY A 673 0.17 13.55 -23.21
CA GLY A 673 1.64 13.61 -23.08
C GLY A 673 2.18 13.34 -21.68
N LYS A 674 1.33 12.94 -20.72
CA LYS A 674 1.72 12.58 -19.36
C LYS A 674 1.79 11.05 -19.20
N PRO A 675 2.81 10.50 -18.54
CA PRO A 675 2.84 9.08 -18.18
C PRO A 675 1.61 8.67 -17.36
N ALA A 676 1.09 7.47 -17.60
CA ALA A 676 -0.04 6.90 -16.86
C ALA A 676 0.41 6.23 -15.55
N ALA A 677 -0.42 6.36 -14.53
CA ALA A 677 -0.15 5.95 -13.15
C ALA A 677 -1.38 5.29 -12.47
N PRO A 678 -1.78 4.08 -12.91
CA PRO A 678 -2.89 3.35 -12.30
C PRO A 678 -2.53 2.81 -10.91
N THR A 679 -3.37 3.10 -9.91
CA THR A 679 -3.46 2.31 -8.69
C THR A 679 -4.66 1.35 -8.80
N LEU A 680 -4.39 0.06 -8.61
CA LEU A 680 -5.30 -1.08 -8.82
C LEU A 680 -5.80 -1.63 -7.47
N SER A 681 -6.91 -2.37 -7.49
CA SER A 681 -7.47 -3.04 -6.31
C SER A 681 -7.01 -4.51 -6.20
N ALA A 682 -5.92 -4.76 -5.48
CA ALA A 682 -5.36 -6.11 -5.29
C ALA A 682 -6.08 -6.96 -4.23
N SER A 683 -6.25 -6.41 -3.03
CA SER A 683 -6.50 -7.20 -1.81
C SER A 683 -7.94 -7.21 -1.33
N TRP A 684 -8.63 -6.08 -1.38
CA TRP A 684 -9.81 -5.85 -0.53
C TRP A 684 -11.05 -6.70 -0.84
N ILE A 685 -11.12 -7.30 -2.03
CA ILE A 685 -12.31 -7.98 -2.55
C ILE A 685 -11.89 -9.32 -3.20
N PRO A 686 -12.53 -10.46 -2.86
CA PRO A 686 -12.01 -11.79 -3.19
C PRO A 686 -12.31 -12.26 -4.62
N TRP A 687 -11.77 -11.58 -5.65
CA TRP A 687 -11.97 -11.95 -7.07
C TRP A 687 -11.06 -13.09 -7.58
N GLY A 688 -9.99 -13.42 -6.84
CA GLY A 688 -9.08 -14.52 -7.12
C GLY A 688 -8.11 -14.28 -8.30
N ARG A 689 -7.18 -15.22 -8.47
CA ARG A 689 -6.00 -15.08 -9.36
C ARG A 689 -6.33 -14.69 -10.80
N ALA A 690 -7.31 -15.36 -11.45
CA ALA A 690 -7.66 -15.10 -12.84
C ALA A 690 -8.18 -13.67 -13.08
N PHE A 691 -8.88 -13.08 -12.10
CA PHE A 691 -9.28 -11.68 -12.17
C PHE A 691 -8.08 -10.75 -12.07
N GLN A 692 -7.20 -10.96 -11.08
CA GLN A 692 -6.01 -10.14 -10.90
C GLN A 692 -5.09 -10.19 -12.12
N ARG A 693 -4.87 -11.38 -12.69
CA ARG A 693 -4.15 -11.58 -13.96
C ARG A 693 -4.73 -10.70 -15.08
N GLY A 694 -6.05 -10.70 -15.23
CA GLY A 694 -6.77 -9.89 -16.21
C GLY A 694 -6.65 -8.38 -15.97
N VAL A 695 -6.76 -7.91 -14.73
CA VAL A 695 -6.58 -6.49 -14.37
C VAL A 695 -5.17 -6.05 -14.73
N ILE A 696 -4.19 -6.83 -14.28
CA ILE A 696 -2.76 -6.51 -14.33
C ILE A 696 -2.25 -6.44 -15.76
N TYR A 697 -2.47 -7.48 -16.57
CA TYR A 697 -1.98 -7.46 -17.96
C TYR A 697 -2.69 -6.39 -18.79
N ARG A 698 -3.96 -6.05 -18.50
CA ARG A 698 -4.64 -4.92 -19.14
C ARG A 698 -4.06 -3.58 -18.74
N ALA A 699 -3.69 -3.39 -17.47
CA ALA A 699 -3.01 -2.19 -17.02
C ALA A 699 -1.64 -2.03 -17.70
N LEU A 700 -0.81 -3.09 -17.71
CA LEU A 700 0.50 -3.12 -18.36
C LEU A 700 0.44 -2.91 -19.88
N ALA A 701 -0.63 -3.39 -20.52
CA ALA A 701 -0.86 -3.19 -21.95
C ALA A 701 -1.14 -1.73 -22.32
N GLU A 702 -1.51 -0.87 -21.37
CA GLU A 702 -1.56 0.59 -21.59
C GLU A 702 -0.24 1.29 -21.23
N ALA A 703 0.89 0.57 -21.20
CA ALA A 703 2.25 1.11 -21.00
C ALA A 703 2.37 2.19 -19.88
N PRO A 704 1.98 1.87 -18.63
CA PRO A 704 2.03 2.81 -17.53
C PRO A 704 3.47 2.93 -16.99
N ALA A 705 3.85 4.11 -16.50
CA ALA A 705 5.18 4.35 -15.95
C ALA A 705 5.42 3.59 -14.62
N TYR A 706 4.34 3.26 -13.91
CA TYR A 706 4.32 2.39 -12.75
C TYR A 706 2.95 1.73 -12.59
N VAL A 707 2.86 0.71 -11.74
CA VAL A 707 1.57 0.14 -11.32
C VAL A 707 1.51 0.10 -9.80
N GLY A 708 0.50 0.74 -9.22
CA GLY A 708 0.20 0.70 -7.79
C GLY A 708 -0.87 -0.35 -7.46
N PHE A 709 -0.88 -0.87 -6.23
CA PHE A 709 -1.87 -1.83 -5.74
C PHE A 709 -2.30 -1.51 -4.31
N TRP A 710 -3.60 -1.51 -4.01
CA TRP A 710 -4.10 -1.22 -2.66
C TRP A 710 -3.72 -2.29 -1.62
N SER A 711 -3.91 -1.92 -0.35
CA SER A 711 -3.04 -2.29 0.78
C SER A 711 -2.85 -3.77 1.10
N LEU A 712 -1.61 -4.14 1.50
CA LEU A 712 -1.35 -5.26 2.42
C LEU A 712 -1.95 -4.97 3.80
N ASP A 713 -3.22 -5.27 4.01
CA ASP A 713 -3.89 -5.08 5.31
C ASP A 713 -5.07 -6.06 5.48
N ALA A 714 -4.76 -7.36 5.41
CA ALA A 714 -5.68 -8.49 5.46
C ALA A 714 -6.31 -8.70 6.85
N ARG A 715 -7.23 -7.80 7.26
CA ARG A 715 -7.89 -7.77 8.59
C ARG A 715 -8.83 -8.97 8.90
N ASN A 716 -8.71 -10.11 8.21
CA ASN A 716 -9.49 -11.33 8.45
C ASN A 716 -8.80 -12.56 7.81
N ARG A 717 -8.73 -13.69 8.53
CA ARG A 717 -8.23 -14.98 8.04
C ARG A 717 -8.97 -15.50 6.80
N GLU A 718 -10.28 -15.30 6.71
CA GLU A 718 -11.07 -15.75 5.55
C GLU A 718 -10.74 -14.95 4.28
N LYS A 719 -10.19 -13.74 4.44
CA LYS A 719 -9.63 -12.97 3.32
C LYS A 719 -8.19 -13.39 3.01
N TRP A 720 -7.40 -13.76 4.02
CA TRP A 720 -6.00 -14.15 3.85
C TRP A 720 -5.79 -15.16 2.72
N ASP A 721 -6.52 -16.27 2.69
CA ASP A 721 -6.34 -17.33 1.69
C ASP A 721 -6.64 -16.85 0.25
N ILE A 722 -7.48 -15.84 0.09
CA ILE A 722 -7.90 -15.29 -1.22
C ILE A 722 -7.04 -14.09 -1.64
N GLU A 723 -6.53 -13.35 -0.66
CA GLU A 723 -5.43 -12.41 -0.87
C GLU A 723 -4.14 -13.17 -1.24
N GLU A 724 -3.86 -14.35 -0.66
CA GLU A 724 -2.72 -15.21 -1.02
C GLU A 724 -2.83 -15.76 -2.45
N GLU A 725 -4.02 -16.13 -2.94
CA GLU A 725 -4.24 -16.37 -4.38
C GLU A 725 -3.84 -15.17 -5.25
N SER A 726 -4.08 -13.95 -4.75
CA SER A 726 -3.75 -12.71 -5.43
C SER A 726 -2.25 -12.36 -5.32
N TYR A 727 -1.59 -12.70 -4.20
CA TYR A 727 -0.16 -12.52 -3.99
C TYR A 727 0.67 -13.49 -4.83
N GLN A 728 0.30 -14.77 -4.89
CA GLN A 728 0.96 -15.75 -5.76
C GLN A 728 0.81 -15.38 -7.25
N GLU A 729 -0.33 -14.82 -7.66
CA GLU A 729 -0.49 -14.30 -9.03
C GLU A 729 0.34 -13.03 -9.28
N MET A 730 0.32 -12.05 -8.38
CA MET A 730 1.18 -10.86 -8.49
C MET A 730 2.66 -11.22 -8.54
N LYS A 731 3.09 -12.23 -7.78
CA LYS A 731 4.43 -12.80 -7.82
C LYS A 731 4.76 -13.42 -9.17
N HIS A 732 3.91 -14.35 -9.64
CA HIS A 732 4.06 -15.03 -10.94
C HIS A 732 4.20 -14.04 -12.10
N ILE A 733 3.40 -12.97 -12.09
CA ILE A 733 3.48 -11.92 -13.09
C ILE A 733 4.73 -11.03 -12.87
N GLY A 734 5.08 -10.71 -11.62
CA GLY A 734 6.29 -9.96 -11.26
C GLY A 734 7.59 -10.66 -11.68
N GLU A 735 7.68 -11.99 -11.52
CA GLU A 735 8.80 -12.82 -11.97
C GLU A 735 8.97 -12.77 -13.50
N ARG A 736 7.88 -12.77 -14.27
CA ARG A 736 7.93 -12.56 -15.73
C ARG A 736 8.35 -11.14 -16.11
N ILE A 737 7.78 -10.14 -15.44
CA ILE A 737 8.06 -8.73 -15.71
C ILE A 737 9.51 -8.37 -15.44
N ALA A 738 10.14 -8.95 -14.40
CA ALA A 738 11.50 -8.61 -14.01
C ALA A 738 12.51 -8.70 -15.17
N GLY A 739 12.36 -9.67 -16.08
CA GLY A 739 13.21 -9.84 -17.27
C GLY A 739 13.03 -8.75 -18.33
N VAL A 740 11.80 -8.22 -18.47
CA VAL A 740 11.42 -7.26 -19.53
C VAL A 740 11.17 -5.84 -19.00
N ALA A 741 11.40 -5.60 -17.71
CA ALA A 741 11.08 -4.36 -17.01
C ALA A 741 11.64 -3.10 -17.66
N GLU A 742 12.88 -3.13 -18.17
CA GLU A 742 13.48 -1.98 -18.86
C GLU A 742 12.85 -1.71 -20.23
N LEU A 743 12.31 -2.73 -20.91
CA LEU A 743 11.51 -2.55 -22.11
C LEU A 743 10.16 -1.90 -21.77
N LEU A 744 9.52 -2.34 -20.68
CA LEU A 744 8.23 -1.78 -20.23
C LEU A 744 8.35 -0.33 -19.77
N LYS A 745 9.43 0.04 -19.06
CA LYS A 745 9.73 1.43 -18.68
C LYS A 745 9.89 2.38 -19.88
N ARG A 746 10.41 1.87 -20.99
CA ARG A 746 10.57 2.62 -22.25
C ARG A 746 9.41 2.42 -23.22
N SER A 747 8.38 1.66 -22.82
CA SER A 747 7.16 1.49 -23.62
C SER A 747 6.29 2.73 -23.45
N GLU A 748 5.84 3.28 -24.57
CA GLU A 748 4.94 4.42 -24.63
C GLU A 748 3.68 4.04 -25.42
N ILE A 749 2.54 4.61 -25.05
CA ILE A 749 1.30 4.48 -25.82
C ILE A 749 1.51 5.20 -27.16
N ARG A 750 1.53 4.45 -28.26
CA ARG A 750 1.47 5.03 -29.61
C ARG A 750 0.19 5.85 -29.73
N ARG A 751 0.28 7.07 -30.28
CA ARG A 751 -0.89 7.88 -30.64
C ARG A 751 -1.89 7.05 -31.46
N ARG A 752 -3.17 7.15 -31.13
CA ARG A 752 -4.24 6.42 -31.80
C ARG A 752 -4.79 7.28 -32.93
N GLU A 753 -5.15 6.66 -34.06
CA GLU A 753 -5.65 7.38 -35.24
C GLU A 753 -7.14 7.75 -35.15
N ALA A 754 -7.83 7.35 -34.08
CA ALA A 754 -9.24 7.65 -33.85
C ALA A 754 -9.52 8.03 -32.39
N GLY A 755 -10.55 8.85 -32.21
CA GLY A 755 -11.06 9.26 -30.91
C GLY A 755 -12.42 8.65 -30.58
N LEU A 756 -12.67 8.32 -29.30
CA LEU A 756 -14.00 8.15 -28.73
C LEU A 756 -14.35 9.44 -27.98
N PHE A 757 -15.32 10.20 -28.47
CA PHE A 757 -15.70 11.48 -27.87
C PHE A 757 -16.54 11.30 -26.61
N VAL A 758 -16.25 12.11 -25.59
CA VAL A 758 -16.97 12.18 -24.31
C VAL A 758 -17.17 13.64 -23.91
N ASP A 759 -18.39 14.15 -24.07
CA ASP A 759 -18.72 15.53 -23.74
C ASP A 759 -18.94 15.76 -22.24
N LEU A 760 -18.53 16.92 -21.72
CA LEU A 760 -18.74 17.31 -20.31
C LEU A 760 -20.24 17.38 -19.96
N ALA A 761 -21.11 17.85 -20.85
CA ALA A 761 -22.55 17.88 -20.62
C ALA A 761 -23.13 16.45 -20.53
N GLN A 762 -22.68 15.52 -21.39
CA GLN A 762 -23.07 14.10 -21.32
C GLN A 762 -22.71 13.50 -19.95
N LEU A 763 -21.55 13.84 -19.38
CA LEU A 763 -21.15 13.39 -18.04
C LEU A 763 -21.90 14.13 -16.91
N CYS A 764 -22.23 15.42 -17.09
CA CYS A 764 -22.88 16.24 -16.06
C CYS A 764 -24.39 16.01 -15.90
N PHE A 765 -25.11 15.61 -16.96
CA PHE A 765 -26.58 15.60 -16.97
C PHE A 765 -27.21 14.20 -17.05
N ARG A 766 -26.43 13.15 -17.34
CA ARG A 766 -26.92 11.77 -17.42
C ARG A 766 -27.18 11.14 -16.04
N ALA A 767 -28.24 11.58 -15.39
CA ALA A 767 -28.59 11.19 -14.01
C ALA A 767 -29.12 9.75 -13.83
N ASN A 768 -29.08 8.88 -14.83
CA ASN A 768 -29.72 7.55 -14.77
C ASN A 768 -28.82 6.43 -14.25
N ASP A 769 -27.50 6.60 -14.17
CA ASP A 769 -26.65 5.63 -13.46
C ASP A 769 -26.53 5.97 -11.98
N ARG A 770 -27.00 5.05 -11.13
CA ARG A 770 -26.93 5.13 -9.67
C ARG A 770 -25.51 5.02 -9.09
N HIS A 771 -24.51 4.67 -9.90
CA HIS A 771 -23.11 4.51 -9.46
C HIS A 771 -22.14 5.58 -9.97
N PHE A 772 -22.56 6.44 -10.91
CA PHE A 772 -21.75 7.44 -11.62
C PHE A 772 -20.53 6.85 -12.37
N GLN A 773 -20.66 5.61 -12.83
CA GLN A 773 -19.68 4.91 -13.65
C GLN A 773 -20.22 4.83 -15.09
N ASN A 774 -19.50 5.43 -16.05
CA ASN A 774 -19.89 5.46 -17.46
C ASN A 774 -19.72 4.08 -18.14
N HIS A 775 -20.55 3.12 -17.72
CA HIS A 775 -20.45 1.70 -18.08
C HIS A 775 -20.74 1.42 -19.55
N ASP A 776 -21.62 2.19 -20.18
CA ASP A 776 -21.87 2.09 -21.62
C ASP A 776 -20.66 2.60 -22.43
N LEU A 777 -20.05 3.72 -22.03
CA LEU A 777 -18.80 4.19 -22.65
C LEU A 777 -17.65 3.19 -22.46
N ARG A 778 -17.59 2.48 -21.31
CA ARG A 778 -16.68 1.34 -21.10
C ARG A 778 -16.98 0.19 -22.07
N ALA A 779 -18.25 -0.18 -22.27
CA ALA A 779 -18.67 -1.25 -23.17
C ALA A 779 -18.40 -0.90 -24.65
N VAL A 780 -18.72 0.33 -25.08
CA VAL A 780 -18.41 0.89 -26.40
C VAL A 780 -16.91 0.83 -26.68
N TYR A 781 -16.09 1.31 -25.74
CA TYR A 781 -14.63 1.31 -25.85
C TYR A 781 -14.06 -0.11 -26.02
N GLU A 782 -14.51 -1.07 -25.20
CA GLU A 782 -14.10 -2.48 -25.32
C GLU A 782 -14.64 -3.13 -26.61
N ASN A 783 -15.83 -2.76 -27.08
CA ASN A 783 -16.38 -3.24 -28.36
C ASN A 783 -15.54 -2.77 -29.56
N PHE A 784 -15.00 -1.54 -29.53
CA PHE A 784 -14.03 -1.09 -30.54
C PHE A 784 -12.71 -1.86 -30.48
N ARG A 785 -12.23 -2.24 -29.28
CA ARG A 785 -11.02 -3.09 -29.14
C ARG A 785 -11.24 -4.49 -29.69
N ARG A 786 -12.39 -5.11 -29.42
CA ARG A 786 -12.80 -6.40 -30.03
C ARG A 786 -13.06 -6.30 -31.53
N ALA A 787 -13.41 -5.12 -32.03
CA ALA A 787 -13.49 -4.85 -33.46
C ALA A 787 -12.11 -4.77 -34.14
N GLY A 788 -11.04 -4.51 -33.38
CA GLY A 788 -9.66 -4.40 -33.85
C GLY A 788 -9.07 -2.98 -33.79
N ALA A 789 -9.67 -2.05 -33.04
CA ALA A 789 -9.24 -0.65 -32.97
C ALA A 789 -8.95 -0.15 -31.56
N GLU A 790 -8.01 0.77 -31.47
CA GLU A 790 -7.65 1.52 -30.26
C GLU A 790 -8.13 2.96 -30.43
N LEU A 791 -8.93 3.48 -29.49
CA LEU A 791 -9.49 4.85 -29.56
C LEU A 791 -8.98 5.72 -28.40
N ASP A 792 -8.37 6.88 -28.65
CA ASP A 792 -8.07 7.83 -27.57
C ASP A 792 -9.40 8.41 -27.04
N ILE A 793 -9.61 8.54 -25.72
CA ILE A 793 -10.90 9.04 -25.17
C ILE A 793 -10.86 10.57 -25.11
N VAL A 794 -11.47 11.26 -26.09
CA VAL A 794 -11.30 12.70 -26.33
C VAL A 794 -12.40 13.53 -25.65
N CYS A 795 -12.04 14.60 -24.95
CA CYS A 795 -13.01 15.47 -24.25
C CYS A 795 -13.48 16.70 -25.03
N THR A 796 -14.51 17.37 -24.51
CA THR A 796 -14.97 18.71 -24.89
C THR A 796 -13.81 19.69 -25.11
N GLU A 797 -12.86 19.80 -24.18
CA GLU A 797 -11.74 20.75 -24.32
C GLU A 797 -10.83 20.38 -25.49
N GLU A 798 -10.47 19.11 -25.66
CA GLU A 798 -9.60 18.69 -26.76
C GLU A 798 -10.27 18.95 -28.12
N ILE A 799 -11.58 18.72 -28.23
CA ILE A 799 -12.36 19.04 -29.44
C ILE A 799 -12.42 20.56 -29.68
N MET A 800 -12.74 21.37 -28.67
CA MET A 800 -12.83 22.82 -28.78
C MET A 800 -11.47 23.50 -29.02
N GLU A 801 -10.36 22.90 -28.54
CA GLU A 801 -8.98 23.30 -28.85
C GLU A 801 -8.53 22.88 -30.27
N GLY A 802 -9.42 22.24 -31.06
CA GLY A 802 -9.15 21.85 -32.45
C GLY A 802 -8.40 20.53 -32.61
N LYS A 803 -8.08 19.81 -31.52
CA LYS A 803 -7.37 18.52 -31.56
C LYS A 803 -8.19 17.38 -32.17
N ALA A 804 -9.43 17.63 -32.58
CA ALA A 804 -10.16 16.75 -33.50
C ALA A 804 -9.33 16.46 -34.78
N ALA A 805 -8.61 17.46 -35.28
CA ALA A 805 -7.77 17.37 -36.49
C ALA A 805 -6.56 16.41 -36.37
N ASP A 806 -6.24 15.95 -35.16
CA ASP A 806 -5.19 14.95 -34.93
C ASP A 806 -5.62 13.50 -35.25
N TYR A 807 -6.93 13.28 -35.42
CA TYR A 807 -7.52 11.97 -35.66
C TYR A 807 -8.07 11.87 -37.09
N LYS A 808 -8.16 10.65 -37.62
CA LYS A 808 -8.84 10.37 -38.90
C LYS A 808 -10.36 10.29 -38.72
N VAL A 809 -10.81 9.81 -37.56
CA VAL A 809 -12.23 9.66 -37.22
C VAL A 809 -12.49 9.90 -35.73
N ILE A 810 -13.60 10.56 -35.43
CA ILE A 810 -14.15 10.69 -34.08
C ILE A 810 -15.46 9.90 -34.00
N PHE A 811 -15.55 8.97 -33.06
CA PHE A 811 -16.76 8.22 -32.75
C PHE A 811 -17.54 8.90 -31.62
N VAL A 812 -18.84 9.09 -31.82
CA VAL A 812 -19.78 9.59 -30.81
C VAL A 812 -20.83 8.50 -30.57
N SER A 813 -20.98 8.08 -29.31
CA SER A 813 -21.92 7.03 -28.92
C SER A 813 -22.83 7.50 -27.80
N GLY A 814 -24.14 7.22 -27.92
CA GLY A 814 -25.13 7.46 -26.86
C GLY A 814 -25.29 8.91 -26.38
N HIS A 815 -24.80 9.91 -27.12
CA HIS A 815 -24.82 11.29 -26.66
C HIS A 815 -26.23 11.88 -26.72
N GLN A 816 -26.75 12.23 -25.54
CA GLN A 816 -28.05 12.85 -25.29
C GLN A 816 -27.90 14.30 -24.82
N TRP A 817 -26.74 14.66 -24.29
CA TRP A 817 -26.32 16.04 -24.02
C TRP A 817 -24.98 16.31 -24.72
N MET A 818 -24.80 17.52 -25.24
CA MET A 818 -23.51 17.95 -25.81
C MET A 818 -23.35 19.46 -25.67
N THR A 819 -22.15 19.94 -25.36
CA THR A 819 -21.84 21.38 -25.39
C THR A 819 -21.94 21.96 -26.80
N GLN A 820 -22.47 23.17 -26.94
CA GLN A 820 -22.61 23.88 -28.22
C GLN A 820 -21.26 24.02 -28.93
N GLY A 821 -20.22 24.44 -28.21
CA GLY A 821 -18.86 24.59 -28.75
C GLY A 821 -18.24 23.28 -29.21
N ALA A 822 -18.50 22.16 -28.53
CA ALA A 822 -18.02 20.85 -29.01
C ALA A 822 -18.77 20.39 -30.26
N LYS A 823 -20.09 20.57 -30.33
CA LYS A 823 -20.86 20.29 -31.56
C LYS A 823 -20.31 21.10 -32.73
N ASP A 824 -20.17 22.42 -32.57
CA ASP A 824 -19.77 23.31 -33.66
C ASP A 824 -18.31 23.09 -34.09
N ALA A 825 -17.44 22.66 -33.16
CA ALA A 825 -16.08 22.23 -33.44
C ALA A 825 -16.00 20.86 -34.14
N LEU A 826 -16.86 19.89 -33.79
CA LEU A 826 -16.99 18.63 -34.55
C LEU A 826 -17.46 18.89 -35.98
N GLU A 827 -18.45 19.77 -36.17
CA GLU A 827 -18.91 20.18 -37.50
C GLU A 827 -17.85 20.97 -38.28
N ALA A 828 -17.03 21.77 -37.60
CA ALA A 828 -15.88 22.43 -38.23
C ALA A 828 -14.82 21.43 -38.69
N TYR A 829 -14.53 20.42 -37.87
CA TYR A 829 -13.63 19.31 -38.23
C TYR A 829 -14.16 18.50 -39.42
N ILE A 830 -15.47 18.23 -39.51
CA ILE A 830 -16.10 17.61 -40.69
C ILE A 830 -15.94 18.49 -41.94
N ARG A 831 -16.23 19.80 -41.83
CA ARG A 831 -16.04 20.76 -42.93
C ARG A 831 -14.58 20.85 -43.40
N ASN A 832 -13.62 20.54 -42.54
CA ASN A 832 -12.19 20.47 -42.83
C ASN A 832 -11.72 19.09 -43.33
N GLY A 833 -12.64 18.15 -43.63
CA GLY A 833 -12.33 16.82 -44.19
C GLY A 833 -12.14 15.71 -43.16
N GLY A 834 -12.37 15.97 -41.88
CA GLY A 834 -12.40 14.96 -40.82
C GLY A 834 -13.66 14.09 -40.87
N ALA A 835 -13.58 12.86 -40.34
CA ALA A 835 -14.74 11.99 -40.22
C ALA A 835 -15.32 12.02 -38.78
N VAL A 836 -16.63 12.22 -38.65
CA VAL A 836 -17.36 11.97 -37.40
C VAL A 836 -18.41 10.90 -37.66
N VAL A 837 -18.48 9.89 -36.79
CA VAL A 837 -19.48 8.84 -36.85
C VAL A 837 -20.32 8.87 -35.58
N ILE A 838 -21.62 9.10 -35.72
CA ILE A 838 -22.58 9.07 -34.61
C ILE A 838 -23.43 7.80 -34.67
N ASP A 839 -23.68 7.18 -33.51
CA ASP A 839 -24.50 5.97 -33.43
C ASP A 839 -26.00 6.25 -33.25
N SER A 840 -26.85 5.21 -33.40
CA SER A 840 -28.31 5.38 -33.27
C SER A 840 -28.78 5.66 -31.84
N GLY A 841 -27.89 5.66 -30.85
CA GLY A 841 -28.16 6.10 -29.48
C GLY A 841 -27.89 7.59 -29.27
N THR A 842 -27.18 8.23 -30.21
CA THR A 842 -26.85 9.66 -30.19
C THR A 842 -28.01 10.48 -30.72
N THR A 843 -28.70 11.22 -29.84
CA THR A 843 -29.86 12.05 -30.20
C THR A 843 -29.47 13.47 -30.60
N ILE A 844 -28.22 13.88 -30.38
CA ILE A 844 -27.69 15.19 -30.80
C ILE A 844 -27.42 15.18 -32.31
N PRO A 845 -28.01 16.12 -33.08
CA PRO A 845 -27.65 16.29 -34.49
C PRO A 845 -26.28 16.96 -34.62
N ILE A 846 -25.41 16.35 -35.43
CA ILE A 846 -24.13 16.90 -35.87
C ILE A 846 -24.17 16.95 -37.40
N GLU A 847 -24.07 18.15 -37.98
CA GLU A 847 -24.16 18.33 -39.44
C GLU A 847 -22.99 17.64 -40.16
N GLY A 848 -23.30 16.89 -41.23
CA GLY A 848 -22.32 16.14 -42.02
C GLY A 848 -21.80 14.86 -41.38
N ALA A 849 -22.17 14.53 -40.14
CA ALA A 849 -21.71 13.32 -39.48
C ALA A 849 -22.34 12.05 -40.09
N THR A 850 -21.53 11.00 -40.23
CA THR A 850 -21.97 9.69 -40.71
C THR A 850 -22.79 9.00 -39.62
N LYS A 851 -23.99 8.53 -39.95
CA LYS A 851 -24.87 7.82 -39.00
C LYS A 851 -24.62 6.31 -39.08
N ALA A 852 -24.45 5.66 -37.93
CA ALA A 852 -24.36 4.21 -37.83
C ALA A 852 -25.76 3.58 -37.68
N GLU A 853 -25.96 2.45 -38.36
CA GLU A 853 -27.20 1.67 -38.37
C GLU A 853 -27.30 0.77 -37.12
N GLY A 854 -27.24 1.39 -35.94
CA GLY A 854 -27.23 0.72 -34.63
C GLY A 854 -26.40 1.49 -33.60
N THR A 855 -26.30 0.94 -32.39
CA THR A 855 -25.49 1.48 -31.28
C THR A 855 -24.15 0.78 -31.18
N PHE A 856 -23.07 1.50 -30.84
CA PHE A 856 -21.78 0.86 -30.53
C PHE A 856 -21.80 0.13 -29.15
N GLY A 857 -22.78 0.48 -28.32
CA GLY A 857 -23.24 -0.23 -27.11
C GLY A 857 -24.55 0.44 -26.63
N THR A 858 -25.50 -0.32 -26.10
CA THR A 858 -26.84 0.25 -25.81
C THR A 858 -26.85 1.20 -24.59
N VAL A 859 -27.79 2.14 -24.66
CA VAL A 859 -27.88 3.35 -23.83
C VAL A 859 -28.96 3.20 -22.73
N TYR A 860 -29.58 2.02 -22.61
CA TYR A 860 -30.86 1.82 -21.90
C TYR A 860 -30.81 2.04 -20.38
N PRO A 861 -31.79 2.75 -19.79
CA PRO A 861 -31.85 3.07 -18.37
C PRO A 861 -32.52 1.93 -17.56
N THR A 862 -32.02 0.71 -17.68
CA THR A 862 -32.44 -0.41 -16.80
C THR A 862 -31.54 -0.48 -15.58
N ASP A 863 -32.00 -1.10 -14.49
CA ASP A 863 -31.28 -1.27 -13.22
C ASP A 863 -29.98 -2.11 -13.29
N ASN A 864 -29.53 -2.43 -14.50
CA ASN A 864 -28.53 -3.42 -14.85
C ASN A 864 -27.33 -2.82 -15.61
N HIS A 865 -26.70 -1.79 -15.04
CA HIS A 865 -25.27 -1.48 -15.15
C HIS A 865 -24.57 -1.35 -16.53
N GLY A 866 -25.21 -1.43 -17.70
CA GLY A 866 -24.61 -1.19 -19.04
C GLY A 866 -23.54 -2.18 -19.55
N LEU A 867 -22.88 -2.92 -18.66
CA LEU A 867 -21.84 -3.92 -18.96
C LEU A 867 -22.37 -5.09 -19.82
N TYR A 868 -23.69 -5.27 -19.85
CA TYR A 868 -24.40 -6.25 -20.67
C TYR A 868 -24.25 -6.01 -22.18
N ASP A 869 -23.48 -5.02 -22.63
CA ASP A 869 -23.22 -4.77 -24.05
C ASP A 869 -21.76 -5.01 -24.48
N THR A 870 -20.87 -5.31 -23.53
CA THR A 870 -19.49 -5.70 -23.80
C THR A 870 -19.44 -7.03 -24.56
N GLY A 871 -18.80 -7.05 -25.73
CA GLY A 871 -18.63 -8.24 -26.56
C GLY A 871 -19.86 -8.67 -27.38
N LYS A 872 -20.96 -7.89 -27.41
CA LYS A 872 -22.14 -8.22 -28.23
C LYS A 872 -21.76 -8.35 -29.72
N PRO A 873 -22.04 -9.48 -30.40
CA PRO A 873 -21.61 -9.71 -31.78
C PRO A 873 -22.05 -8.61 -32.76
N GLU A 874 -23.27 -8.10 -32.62
CA GLU A 874 -23.84 -7.04 -33.43
C GLU A 874 -23.14 -5.69 -33.21
N CYS A 875 -22.83 -5.34 -31.95
CA CYS A 875 -22.10 -4.13 -31.60
C CYS A 875 -20.64 -4.21 -32.08
N VAL A 876 -19.96 -5.34 -31.88
CA VAL A 876 -18.58 -5.57 -32.34
C VAL A 876 -18.50 -5.57 -33.87
N ALA A 877 -19.48 -6.16 -34.57
CA ALA A 877 -19.56 -6.11 -36.03
C ALA A 877 -19.83 -4.67 -36.54
N LEU A 878 -20.68 -3.90 -35.88
CA LEU A 878 -20.93 -2.49 -36.20
C LEU A 878 -19.67 -1.64 -36.00
N CYS A 879 -18.99 -1.78 -34.86
CA CYS A 879 -17.69 -1.14 -34.62
C CYS A 879 -16.69 -1.52 -35.72
N ARG A 880 -16.60 -2.81 -36.08
CA ARG A 880 -15.66 -3.30 -37.11
C ARG A 880 -15.96 -2.73 -38.51
N LYS A 881 -17.23 -2.60 -38.89
CA LYS A 881 -17.67 -1.94 -40.14
C LYS A 881 -17.09 -0.52 -40.26
N TYR A 882 -17.19 0.29 -39.21
CA TYR A 882 -16.71 1.68 -39.24
C TYR A 882 -15.21 1.82 -38.98
N VAL A 883 -14.59 0.91 -38.20
CA VAL A 883 -13.13 0.81 -38.10
C VAL A 883 -12.51 0.55 -39.47
N GLN A 884 -13.01 -0.44 -40.21
CA GLN A 884 -12.50 -0.79 -41.55
C GLN A 884 -12.78 0.28 -42.62
N LEU A 885 -13.73 1.19 -42.37
CA LEU A 885 -14.06 2.29 -43.27
C LEU A 885 -13.11 3.49 -43.14
N TYR A 886 -12.57 3.75 -41.95
CA TYR A 886 -11.80 4.97 -41.65
C TYR A 886 -10.35 4.73 -41.18
N LEU A 887 -10.00 3.54 -40.71
CA LEU A 887 -8.69 3.23 -40.15
C LEU A 887 -7.90 2.25 -41.02
N ALA A 888 -6.58 2.45 -41.06
CA ALA A 888 -5.69 1.52 -41.72
C ALA A 888 -5.42 0.31 -40.81
N PRO A 889 -5.50 -0.93 -41.32
CA PRO A 889 -5.09 -2.13 -40.59
C PRO A 889 -3.64 -2.02 -40.06
N ASP A 890 -3.41 -2.38 -38.81
CA ASP A 890 -2.15 -2.11 -38.09
C ASP A 890 -0.99 -3.03 -38.56
N THR A 891 0.09 -3.03 -37.80
CA THR A 891 1.24 -3.95 -37.89
C THR A 891 0.83 -5.37 -37.52
N ILE A 892 -0.10 -5.52 -36.57
CA ILE A 892 -0.57 -6.80 -36.01
C ILE A 892 -2.05 -6.66 -35.59
N GLU A 893 -2.86 -7.69 -35.84
CA GLU A 893 -4.30 -7.70 -35.55
C GLU A 893 -4.80 -9.05 -35.02
N ALA A 894 -5.81 -8.99 -34.15
CA ALA A 894 -6.53 -10.16 -33.66
C ALA A 894 -7.38 -10.81 -34.77
N VAL A 895 -7.45 -12.15 -34.78
CA VAL A 895 -8.38 -12.89 -35.67
C VAL A 895 -9.74 -13.13 -35.01
N SER A 896 -9.81 -13.14 -33.67
CA SER A 896 -11.04 -13.33 -32.88
C SER A 896 -11.36 -12.08 -32.05
N PRO A 897 -12.64 -11.72 -31.81
CA PRO A 897 -13.03 -10.72 -30.80
C PRO A 897 -12.70 -11.14 -29.35
N ASP A 898 -12.27 -12.38 -29.12
CA ASP A 898 -11.85 -12.93 -27.82
C ASP A 898 -10.32 -13.00 -27.71
N THR A 899 -9.67 -12.11 -28.46
CA THR A 899 -8.26 -11.76 -28.41
C THR A 899 -8.19 -10.24 -28.55
N LEU A 900 -7.64 -9.55 -27.55
CA LEU A 900 -7.29 -8.15 -27.75
C LEU A 900 -5.82 -8.07 -28.14
N ILE A 901 -5.50 -7.27 -29.15
CA ILE A 901 -4.11 -6.88 -29.41
C ILE A 901 -3.98 -5.39 -29.13
N ARG A 902 -2.94 -5.05 -28.38
CA ARG A 902 -2.65 -3.68 -27.97
C ARG A 902 -1.20 -3.33 -28.32
N VAL A 903 -1.01 -2.33 -29.19
CA VAL A 903 0.29 -2.00 -29.81
C VAL A 903 0.85 -0.69 -29.26
N ASN A 904 1.97 -0.82 -28.54
CA ASN A 904 2.76 0.28 -28.00
C ASN A 904 4.11 0.38 -28.75
N GLN A 905 4.92 1.38 -28.40
CA GLN A 905 6.25 1.56 -28.95
C GLN A 905 7.29 1.67 -27.83
N ALA A 906 8.38 0.90 -27.92
CA ALA A 906 9.57 1.06 -27.09
C ALA A 906 10.71 1.57 -27.96
N GLY A 907 10.92 2.89 -27.93
CA GLY A 907 11.71 3.59 -28.96
C GLY A 907 11.15 3.29 -30.36
N ALA A 908 12.02 2.87 -31.29
CA ALA A 908 11.61 2.47 -32.63
C ALA A 908 10.92 1.08 -32.72
N THR A 909 10.74 0.37 -31.60
CA THR A 909 10.31 -1.04 -31.55
C THR A 909 8.81 -1.14 -31.27
N PRO A 910 7.99 -1.70 -32.17
CA PRO A 910 6.61 -2.04 -31.82
C PRO A 910 6.59 -3.18 -30.79
N VAL A 911 5.88 -2.95 -29.68
CA VAL A 911 5.66 -3.90 -28.60
C VAL A 911 4.16 -4.18 -28.53
N ALA A 912 3.76 -5.42 -28.77
CA ALA A 912 2.37 -5.82 -28.85
C ALA A 912 2.00 -6.76 -27.70
N TRP A 913 0.93 -6.45 -26.98
CA TRP A 913 0.32 -7.36 -26.03
C TRP A 913 -0.81 -8.11 -26.73
N ALA A 914 -0.76 -9.44 -26.75
CA ALA A 914 -1.89 -10.29 -27.12
C ALA A 914 -2.57 -10.76 -25.82
N LEU A 915 -3.69 -10.13 -25.46
CA LEU A 915 -4.42 -10.39 -24.24
C LEU A 915 -5.58 -11.36 -24.48
N ASP A 916 -5.81 -12.22 -23.49
CA ASP A 916 -7.06 -12.92 -23.35
C ASP A 916 -8.19 -11.95 -22.95
N ALA A 917 -9.38 -12.25 -23.46
CA ALA A 917 -10.61 -11.56 -23.11
C ALA A 917 -11.75 -12.58 -23.23
N LEU A 918 -12.41 -12.83 -22.10
CA LEU A 918 -13.61 -13.68 -22.01
C LEU A 918 -14.53 -13.49 -23.21
N SER A 919 -15.06 -14.58 -23.73
CA SER A 919 -16.11 -14.55 -24.74
C SER A 919 -17.37 -13.83 -24.23
N ARG A 920 -18.29 -13.54 -25.15
CA ARG A 920 -19.57 -12.92 -24.80
C ARG A 920 -20.31 -13.71 -23.72
N ASP A 921 -20.39 -15.04 -23.90
CA ASP A 921 -21.15 -15.93 -23.03
C ASP A 921 -20.52 -16.06 -21.65
N GLU A 922 -19.19 -16.02 -21.55
CA GLU A 922 -18.46 -16.00 -20.27
C GLU A 922 -18.61 -14.66 -19.54
N LEU A 923 -18.69 -13.53 -20.28
CA LEU A 923 -19.02 -12.23 -19.68
C LEU A 923 -20.44 -12.20 -19.12
N GLU A 924 -21.43 -12.75 -19.84
CA GLU A 924 -22.80 -12.87 -19.34
C GLU A 924 -22.89 -13.78 -18.10
N GLN A 925 -22.20 -14.92 -18.11
CA GLN A 925 -22.14 -15.82 -16.96
C GLN A 925 -21.40 -15.19 -15.77
N SER A 926 -20.34 -14.41 -16.01
CA SER A 926 -19.65 -13.63 -14.98
C SER A 926 -20.55 -12.55 -14.38
N LEU A 927 -21.28 -11.81 -15.22
CA LEU A 927 -22.27 -10.81 -14.79
C LEU A 927 -23.36 -11.45 -13.93
N LYS A 928 -23.92 -12.57 -14.38
CA LYS A 928 -24.93 -13.32 -13.63
C LYS A 928 -24.37 -13.84 -12.30
N ALA A 929 -23.16 -14.42 -12.29
CA ALA A 929 -22.54 -14.95 -11.09
C ALA A 929 -22.35 -13.86 -10.02
N ARG A 930 -22.06 -12.62 -10.41
CA ARG A 930 -22.03 -11.46 -9.50
C ARG A 930 -23.41 -11.08 -8.94
N THR A 931 -24.46 -11.20 -9.76
CA THR A 931 -25.84 -10.92 -9.34
C THR A 931 -26.35 -12.02 -8.39
N ASP A 932 -25.89 -13.26 -8.56
CA ASP A 932 -26.20 -14.39 -7.67
C ASP A 932 -25.41 -14.31 -6.34
N ASP A 933 -24.13 -13.94 -6.40
CA ASP A 933 -23.21 -13.79 -5.25
C ASP A 933 -22.21 -12.65 -5.56
N TRP A 934 -22.38 -11.52 -4.87
CA TRP A 934 -21.58 -10.32 -5.10
C TRP A 934 -20.13 -10.45 -4.63
N ASP A 935 -19.89 -11.18 -3.55
CA ASP A 935 -18.57 -11.25 -2.90
C ASP A 935 -17.73 -12.38 -3.52
N GLY A 936 -18.27 -13.59 -3.66
CA GLY A 936 -17.55 -14.76 -4.14
C GLY A 936 -17.89 -15.20 -5.57
N GLY A 937 -19.02 -14.75 -6.13
CA GLY A 937 -19.65 -15.42 -7.28
C GLY A 937 -18.79 -15.43 -8.53
N VAL A 938 -18.18 -14.28 -8.86
CA VAL A 938 -17.32 -14.16 -10.05
C VAL A 938 -16.01 -14.92 -9.88
N ARG A 939 -15.37 -14.90 -8.70
CA ARG A 939 -14.21 -15.76 -8.42
C ARG A 939 -14.57 -17.23 -8.62
N ASN A 940 -15.67 -17.66 -8.03
CA ASN A 940 -16.18 -19.03 -8.10
C ASN A 940 -16.62 -19.45 -9.51
N HIS A 941 -16.79 -18.50 -10.45
CA HIS A 941 -17.05 -18.76 -11.86
C HIS A 941 -15.74 -18.75 -12.68
N LEU A 942 -14.89 -17.73 -12.54
CA LEU A 942 -13.59 -17.64 -13.22
C LEU A 942 -12.67 -18.81 -12.89
N LEU A 943 -12.66 -19.28 -11.63
CA LEU A 943 -11.91 -20.49 -11.22
C LEU A 943 -12.40 -21.76 -11.93
N LYS A 944 -13.68 -21.84 -12.34
CA LYS A 944 -14.21 -22.99 -13.10
C LYS A 944 -13.85 -22.91 -14.57
N LEU A 945 -13.86 -21.71 -15.15
CA LEU A 945 -13.43 -21.48 -16.52
C LEU A 945 -11.92 -21.76 -16.66
N GLU A 946 -11.09 -21.20 -15.78
CA GLU A 946 -9.64 -21.46 -15.73
C GLU A 946 -9.30 -22.94 -15.47
N ALA A 947 -10.12 -23.66 -14.70
CA ALA A 947 -9.94 -25.10 -14.49
C ALA A 947 -10.33 -25.95 -15.71
N ALA A 948 -11.15 -25.42 -16.62
CA ALA A 948 -11.55 -26.08 -17.87
C ALA A 948 -10.60 -25.74 -19.03
N GLU A 949 -10.21 -24.46 -19.17
CA GLU A 949 -9.25 -23.97 -20.15
C GLU A 949 -8.20 -23.08 -19.44
N PRO A 950 -7.13 -23.65 -18.86
CA PRO A 950 -6.12 -22.87 -18.14
C PRO A 950 -5.22 -22.03 -19.06
N THR A 951 -5.13 -22.42 -20.34
CA THR A 951 -4.38 -21.70 -21.38
C THR A 951 -5.16 -21.72 -22.69
N SER A 952 -5.24 -20.55 -23.34
CA SER A 952 -5.98 -20.34 -24.58
C SER A 952 -5.06 -20.00 -25.73
N ARG A 953 -5.38 -20.49 -26.93
CA ARG A 953 -4.66 -20.14 -28.16
C ARG A 953 -5.26 -18.88 -28.78
N LYS A 954 -4.41 -17.90 -29.06
CA LYS A 954 -4.80 -16.57 -29.56
C LYS A 954 -4.21 -16.36 -30.97
N PRO A 955 -4.98 -16.64 -32.03
CA PRO A 955 -4.54 -16.46 -33.41
C PRO A 955 -4.53 -14.98 -33.81
N PHE A 956 -3.45 -14.57 -34.48
CA PHE A 956 -3.24 -13.20 -34.94
C PHE A 956 -2.74 -13.17 -36.38
N ARG A 957 -2.83 -12.01 -37.02
CA ARG A 957 -2.12 -11.71 -38.28
C ARG A 957 -1.14 -10.55 -38.07
N ILE A 958 0.01 -10.60 -38.73
CA ILE A 958 1.08 -9.61 -38.66
C ILE A 958 1.55 -9.27 -40.08
N ARG A 959 1.95 -8.02 -40.35
CA ARG A 959 2.48 -7.61 -41.66
C ARG A 959 3.74 -8.42 -42.00
N ASN A 960 3.85 -8.86 -43.26
CA ASN A 960 4.84 -9.84 -43.70
C ASN A 960 6.31 -9.36 -43.66
N ASN A 961 6.54 -8.08 -43.38
CA ASN A 961 7.86 -7.46 -43.17
C ASN A 961 8.28 -7.39 -41.69
N TYR A 962 7.55 -8.05 -40.79
CA TYR A 962 7.89 -8.18 -39.36
C TYR A 962 7.99 -9.65 -38.92
N TRP A 963 8.93 -9.89 -38.01
CA TRP A 963 9.07 -11.11 -37.22
C TRP A 963 8.54 -10.85 -35.80
N ALA A 964 7.82 -11.80 -35.23
CA ALA A 964 7.26 -11.71 -33.88
C ALA A 964 8.00 -12.64 -32.91
N TYR A 965 8.29 -12.16 -31.71
CA TYR A 965 8.99 -12.91 -30.68
C TYR A 965 8.22 -12.89 -29.35
N ASP A 966 7.90 -14.07 -28.83
CA ASP A 966 7.21 -14.30 -27.56
C ASP A 966 8.22 -14.20 -26.41
N LEU A 967 8.13 -13.11 -25.63
CA LEU A 967 9.08 -12.82 -24.55
C LEU A 967 8.91 -13.74 -23.34
N TRP A 968 7.73 -14.33 -23.14
CA TRP A 968 7.51 -15.30 -22.06
C TRP A 968 8.13 -16.65 -22.40
N LYS A 969 8.06 -17.06 -23.67
CA LYS A 969 8.64 -18.32 -24.16
C LYS A 969 10.03 -18.15 -24.80
N ASN A 970 10.58 -16.94 -24.79
CA ASN A 970 11.92 -16.58 -25.27
C ASN A 970 12.20 -17.10 -26.69
N ARG A 971 11.21 -17.01 -27.59
CA ARG A 971 11.27 -17.64 -28.92
C ARG A 971 10.57 -16.84 -30.02
N GLU A 972 11.04 -17.02 -31.24
CA GLU A 972 10.33 -16.59 -32.45
C GLU A 972 8.99 -17.32 -32.56
N VAL A 973 7.91 -16.59 -32.89
CA VAL A 973 6.60 -17.18 -33.16
C VAL A 973 6.57 -17.71 -34.60
N PRO A 974 6.19 -18.98 -34.84
CA PRO A 974 6.05 -19.50 -36.19
C PRO A 974 5.01 -18.71 -37.00
N LEU A 975 5.44 -18.14 -38.12
CA LEU A 975 4.59 -17.37 -39.04
C LEU A 975 4.37 -18.12 -40.35
N SER A 976 3.17 -18.01 -40.90
CA SER A 976 2.74 -18.63 -42.17
C SER A 976 2.07 -17.59 -43.07
N PRO A 977 2.20 -17.62 -44.42
CA PRO A 977 1.55 -16.62 -45.28
C PRO A 977 0.02 -16.62 -45.16
N ALA A 978 -0.59 -15.43 -45.14
CA ALA A 978 -2.04 -15.24 -44.95
C ALA A 978 -2.73 -14.44 -46.07
N GLY A 979 -2.01 -14.09 -47.15
CA GLY A 979 -2.50 -13.21 -48.22
C GLY A 979 -2.24 -11.73 -47.94
N ASP A 980 -2.43 -10.86 -48.94
CA ASP A 980 -2.51 -9.40 -48.83
C ASP A 980 -1.41 -8.67 -48.01
N GLY A 981 -0.18 -9.20 -48.05
CA GLY A 981 0.95 -8.67 -47.29
C GLY A 981 0.95 -9.04 -45.80
N TRP A 982 0.21 -10.06 -45.40
CA TRP A 982 0.11 -10.59 -44.05
C TRP A 982 0.70 -11.99 -43.92
N ASN A 983 1.19 -12.27 -42.72
CA ASN A 983 1.41 -13.61 -42.19
C ASN A 983 0.41 -13.87 -41.03
N ARG A 984 0.02 -15.11 -40.81
CA ARG A 984 -0.72 -15.59 -39.63
C ARG A 984 0.24 -16.26 -38.65
N GLY A 985 0.05 -15.96 -37.36
CA GLY A 985 0.70 -16.62 -36.24
C GLY A 985 -0.31 -17.01 -35.15
N GLU A 986 0.19 -17.66 -34.11
CA GLU A 986 -0.59 -18.04 -32.93
C GLU A 986 0.31 -17.94 -31.70
N VAL A 987 -0.19 -17.30 -30.64
CA VAL A 987 0.40 -17.37 -29.29
C VAL A 987 -0.52 -18.12 -28.34
N GLU A 988 -0.02 -18.41 -27.15
CA GLU A 988 -0.75 -19.10 -26.09
C GLU A 988 -0.68 -18.22 -24.85
N THR A 989 -1.86 -17.79 -24.39
CA THR A 989 -2.04 -17.03 -23.15
C THR A 989 -2.48 -17.99 -22.04
N GLU A 990 -2.29 -17.62 -20.78
CA GLU A 990 -3.14 -18.15 -19.70
C GLU A 990 -4.56 -17.61 -19.85
N PHE A 991 -5.51 -18.24 -19.17
CA PHE A 991 -6.86 -17.70 -18.98
C PHE A 991 -6.82 -16.34 -18.28
N CYS A 992 -7.49 -15.32 -18.82
CA CYS A 992 -7.33 -13.90 -18.48
C CYS A 992 -5.87 -13.39 -18.49
N GLY A 993 -4.96 -14.11 -19.17
CA GLY A 993 -3.54 -13.79 -19.31
C GLY A 993 -3.22 -12.90 -20.51
N ALA A 994 -1.93 -12.68 -20.75
CA ALA A 994 -1.45 -12.07 -21.98
C ALA A 994 -0.06 -12.58 -22.39
N THR A 995 0.20 -12.64 -23.70
CA THR A 995 1.54 -12.84 -24.26
C THR A 995 2.12 -11.51 -24.69
N LEU A 996 3.34 -11.21 -24.26
CA LEU A 996 4.08 -10.03 -24.69
C LEU A 996 4.94 -10.36 -25.92
N LEU A 997 4.75 -9.58 -26.99
CA LEU A 997 5.42 -9.73 -28.28
C LEU A 997 6.29 -8.51 -28.61
N CYS A 998 7.53 -8.76 -29.04
CA CYS A 998 8.35 -7.75 -29.74
C CYS A 998 8.35 -8.02 -31.24
N LEU A 999 8.18 -6.95 -32.04
CA LEU A 999 8.07 -7.04 -33.50
C LEU A 999 9.27 -6.37 -34.19
N TYR A 1000 10.13 -7.15 -34.85
CA TYR A 1000 11.34 -6.62 -35.52
C TYR A 1000 11.28 -6.81 -37.04
N ARG A 1001 11.88 -5.88 -37.80
CA ARG A 1001 12.04 -6.01 -39.26
C ARG A 1001 13.26 -6.85 -39.66
N ASP A 1002 14.21 -7.02 -38.74
CA ASP A 1002 15.43 -7.79 -38.91
C ASP A 1002 15.33 -9.07 -38.06
N ARG A 1003 15.57 -10.24 -38.63
CA ARG A 1003 15.39 -11.52 -37.92
C ARG A 1003 16.60 -11.81 -37.02
N ILE A 1004 16.40 -12.13 -35.75
CA ILE A 1004 17.50 -12.40 -34.82
C ILE A 1004 18.21 -13.71 -35.19
N LYS A 1005 19.54 -13.66 -35.40
CA LYS A 1005 20.36 -14.80 -35.80
C LYS A 1005 21.23 -15.32 -34.65
N SER A 1006 22.00 -14.42 -34.04
CA SER A 1006 22.98 -14.77 -33.00
C SER A 1006 23.40 -13.56 -32.17
N LEU A 1007 23.54 -13.75 -30.86
CA LEU A 1007 24.29 -12.87 -29.97
C LEU A 1007 25.77 -13.27 -29.98
N LYS A 1008 26.69 -12.32 -29.91
CA LYS A 1008 28.15 -12.54 -29.95
C LYS A 1008 28.87 -11.62 -28.97
N LEU A 1009 30.03 -12.03 -28.49
CA LEU A 1009 31.00 -11.16 -27.83
C LEU A 1009 31.91 -10.53 -28.89
N THR A 1010 32.01 -9.20 -28.94
CA THR A 1010 32.89 -8.47 -29.87
C THR A 1010 34.10 -7.83 -29.19
N ARG A 1011 34.00 -7.56 -27.88
CA ARG A 1011 35.13 -7.09 -27.05
C ARG A 1011 35.31 -8.00 -25.84
N PRO A 1012 36.20 -9.00 -25.89
CA PRO A 1012 36.55 -9.83 -24.73
C PRO A 1012 37.40 -9.06 -23.72
N VAL A 1013 37.37 -9.53 -22.48
CA VAL A 1013 38.32 -9.17 -21.41
C VAL A 1013 38.84 -10.48 -20.82
N THR A 1014 40.16 -10.63 -20.71
CA THR A 1014 40.78 -11.91 -20.28
C THR A 1014 41.17 -11.91 -18.81
N ALA A 1015 41.58 -10.77 -18.26
CA ALA A 1015 41.86 -10.62 -16.83
C ALA A 1015 41.69 -9.16 -16.39
N VAL A 1016 41.39 -8.97 -15.10
CA VAL A 1016 41.19 -7.69 -14.41
C VAL A 1016 41.73 -7.84 -12.97
N GLU A 1017 42.32 -6.80 -12.40
CA GLU A 1017 42.74 -6.81 -10.98
C GLU A 1017 41.52 -6.55 -10.07
N ARG A 1018 41.59 -6.79 -8.75
CA ARG A 1018 40.43 -6.58 -7.87
C ARG A 1018 40.26 -5.10 -7.52
N GLY A 1019 39.05 -4.56 -7.67
CA GLY A 1019 38.77 -3.12 -7.65
C GLY A 1019 38.68 -2.51 -9.05
N ASP A 1020 39.29 -3.13 -10.06
CA ASP A 1020 39.24 -2.64 -11.44
C ASP A 1020 37.90 -2.95 -12.14
N THR A 1021 37.69 -2.27 -13.28
CA THR A 1021 36.47 -2.38 -14.09
C THR A 1021 36.64 -3.30 -15.31
N ALA A 1022 35.90 -4.42 -15.36
CA ALA A 1022 35.77 -5.22 -16.58
C ALA A 1022 34.77 -4.56 -17.56
N ARG A 1023 35.14 -4.42 -18.84
CA ARG A 1023 34.29 -3.78 -19.89
C ARG A 1023 34.18 -4.64 -21.14
N PHE A 1024 33.07 -5.35 -21.27
CA PHE A 1024 32.72 -6.20 -22.40
C PHE A 1024 31.80 -5.46 -23.38
N LEU A 1025 31.79 -5.93 -24.63
CA LEU A 1025 30.81 -5.50 -25.64
C LEU A 1025 30.24 -6.73 -26.32
N PHE A 1026 28.93 -6.81 -26.38
CA PHE A 1026 28.18 -7.84 -27.09
C PHE A 1026 27.43 -7.21 -28.27
N GLU A 1027 27.28 -7.98 -29.35
CA GLU A 1027 26.59 -7.61 -30.58
C GLU A 1027 25.51 -8.65 -30.91
N LEU A 1028 24.27 -8.20 -31.11
CA LEU A 1028 23.16 -8.99 -31.58
C LEU A 1028 22.98 -8.77 -33.08
N VAL A 1029 23.29 -9.80 -33.87
CA VAL A 1029 23.21 -9.71 -35.34
C VAL A 1029 22.00 -10.40 -35.94
N SER A 1030 21.52 -9.81 -37.04
CA SER A 1030 20.41 -10.25 -37.87
C SER A 1030 20.81 -11.41 -38.80
N ASP A 1031 19.81 -12.04 -39.43
CA ASP A 1031 19.98 -13.00 -40.53
C ASP A 1031 20.91 -12.46 -41.64
N ARG A 1032 20.77 -11.17 -41.96
CA ARG A 1032 21.59 -10.38 -42.90
C ARG A 1032 23.01 -10.05 -42.40
N SER A 1033 23.34 -10.44 -41.17
CA SER A 1033 24.63 -10.16 -40.50
C SER A 1033 24.90 -8.66 -40.24
N THR A 1034 23.83 -7.88 -40.02
CA THR A 1034 23.88 -6.50 -39.49
C THR A 1034 23.46 -6.49 -38.01
N PRO A 1035 23.74 -5.44 -37.23
CA PRO A 1035 23.06 -5.25 -35.94
C PRO A 1035 21.52 -5.28 -36.08
N VAL A 1036 20.82 -5.82 -35.08
CA VAL A 1036 19.35 -5.83 -35.00
C VAL A 1036 18.85 -4.49 -34.46
N ARG A 1037 18.06 -3.76 -35.25
CA ARG A 1037 17.59 -2.41 -34.88
C ARG A 1037 16.49 -2.42 -33.83
N GLY A 1038 16.44 -1.36 -33.03
CA GLY A 1038 15.49 -1.18 -31.93
C GLY A 1038 16.04 -1.65 -30.58
N LEU A 1039 15.13 -1.95 -29.65
CA LEU A 1039 15.42 -2.37 -28.28
C LEU A 1039 15.12 -3.86 -28.12
N VAL A 1040 16.10 -4.65 -27.68
CA VAL A 1040 15.91 -6.09 -27.39
C VAL A 1040 16.17 -6.35 -25.91
N PRO A 1041 15.19 -6.86 -25.13
CA PRO A 1041 15.39 -7.17 -23.72
C PRO A 1041 16.43 -8.28 -23.53
N VAL A 1042 17.25 -8.14 -22.49
CA VAL A 1042 18.39 -9.03 -22.23
C VAL A 1042 18.61 -9.23 -20.73
N GLU A 1043 18.95 -10.47 -20.38
CA GLU A 1043 19.41 -10.87 -19.05
C GLU A 1043 20.94 -11.04 -19.07
N VAL A 1044 21.63 -10.40 -18.13
CA VAL A 1044 23.06 -10.57 -17.87
C VAL A 1044 23.22 -11.24 -16.50
N ARG A 1045 23.86 -12.42 -16.49
CA ARG A 1045 24.24 -13.13 -15.26
C ARG A 1045 25.75 -13.22 -15.17
N VAL A 1046 26.26 -13.10 -13.94
CA VAL A 1046 27.68 -13.20 -13.62
C VAL A 1046 27.85 -14.30 -12.59
N TYR A 1047 28.95 -15.05 -12.64
CA TYR A 1047 29.21 -16.18 -11.76
C TYR A 1047 30.62 -16.12 -11.18
N TYR A 1048 30.70 -16.41 -9.89
CA TYR A 1048 31.95 -16.55 -9.13
C TYR A 1048 32.74 -17.80 -9.58
N PRO A 1049 34.04 -17.91 -9.21
CA PRO A 1049 34.86 -19.07 -9.55
C PRO A 1049 34.37 -20.41 -8.99
N ASP A 1050 33.55 -20.40 -7.93
CA ASP A 1050 32.86 -21.57 -7.37
C ASP A 1050 31.57 -21.96 -8.13
N LYS A 1051 31.22 -21.20 -9.18
CA LYS A 1051 30.02 -21.29 -10.04
C LYS A 1051 28.71 -20.81 -9.40
N SER A 1052 28.72 -20.25 -8.19
CA SER A 1052 27.55 -19.54 -7.65
C SER A 1052 27.28 -18.24 -8.41
N GLU A 1053 26.03 -17.79 -8.49
CA GLU A 1053 25.68 -16.55 -9.21
C GLU A 1053 26.15 -15.33 -8.40
N ALA A 1054 27.00 -14.51 -9.01
CA ALA A 1054 27.35 -13.17 -8.59
C ALA A 1054 26.19 -12.22 -8.93
N TRP A 1055 25.05 -12.48 -8.29
CA TRP A 1055 23.75 -11.90 -8.59
C TRP A 1055 23.73 -10.38 -8.44
N GLU A 1056 24.63 -9.80 -7.64
CA GLU A 1056 24.78 -8.35 -7.47
C GLU A 1056 25.49 -7.66 -8.65
N TYR A 1057 26.13 -8.44 -9.53
CA TYR A 1057 26.75 -8.00 -10.79
C TYR A 1057 25.87 -8.27 -12.02
N GLY A 1058 24.86 -9.13 -11.88
CA GLY A 1058 23.87 -9.39 -12.93
C GLY A 1058 22.83 -8.27 -13.03
N PHE A 1059 22.18 -8.15 -14.18
CA PHE A 1059 21.08 -7.20 -14.40
C PHE A 1059 20.20 -7.64 -15.57
N ASN A 1060 18.96 -7.13 -15.61
CA ASN A 1060 18.13 -7.15 -16.81
C ASN A 1060 18.22 -5.76 -17.45
N GLY A 1061 18.27 -5.72 -18.78
CA GLY A 1061 18.54 -4.50 -19.53
C GLY A 1061 18.06 -4.56 -20.97
N LEU A 1062 18.62 -3.70 -21.81
CA LEU A 1062 18.31 -3.59 -23.23
C LEU A 1062 19.59 -3.65 -24.06
N ILE A 1063 19.55 -4.42 -25.15
CA ILE A 1063 20.46 -4.27 -26.28
C ILE A 1063 19.88 -3.16 -27.15
N GLU A 1064 20.65 -2.12 -27.45
CA GLU A 1064 20.21 -0.94 -28.18
C GLU A 1064 20.84 -0.91 -29.57
N ASP A 1065 20.02 -0.95 -30.63
CA ASP A 1065 20.42 -1.09 -32.03
C ASP A 1065 21.48 -2.18 -32.26
N GLY A 1066 21.30 -3.30 -31.55
CA GLY A 1066 22.13 -4.49 -31.64
C GLY A 1066 23.39 -4.45 -30.78
N MET A 1067 23.64 -3.39 -30.01
CA MET A 1067 24.83 -3.26 -29.14
C MET A 1067 24.48 -3.36 -27.66
N LEU A 1068 25.29 -4.09 -26.89
CA LEU A 1068 25.19 -4.17 -25.43
C LEU A 1068 26.56 -4.01 -24.76
N PRO A 1069 26.86 -2.84 -24.16
CA PRO A 1069 28.01 -2.71 -23.26
C PRO A 1069 27.69 -3.36 -21.90
N VAL A 1070 28.61 -4.17 -21.38
CA VAL A 1070 28.52 -4.75 -20.02
C VAL A 1070 29.73 -4.29 -19.21
N THR A 1071 29.47 -3.60 -18.11
CA THR A 1071 30.50 -3.02 -17.23
C THR A 1071 30.38 -3.61 -15.84
N LEU A 1072 31.42 -4.29 -15.36
CA LEU A 1072 31.49 -4.87 -14.01
C LEU A 1072 32.59 -4.16 -13.22
N ASN A 1073 32.21 -3.33 -12.23
CA ASN A 1073 33.13 -2.72 -11.29
C ASN A 1073 33.41 -3.77 -10.19
N THR A 1074 34.59 -4.38 -10.15
CA THR A 1074 34.87 -5.50 -9.22
C THR A 1074 35.24 -5.00 -7.83
N ALA A 1075 35.06 -5.82 -6.80
CA ALA A 1075 35.31 -5.45 -5.40
C ALA A 1075 36.72 -5.87 -4.96
N VAL A 1076 37.33 -5.12 -4.03
CA VAL A 1076 38.65 -5.46 -3.46
C VAL A 1076 38.63 -6.75 -2.63
N ASN A 1077 37.46 -7.17 -2.14
CA ASN A 1077 37.23 -8.46 -1.47
C ASN A 1077 36.48 -9.50 -2.33
N ASP A 1078 36.42 -9.31 -3.65
CA ASP A 1078 35.95 -10.38 -4.55
C ASP A 1078 36.87 -11.63 -4.51
N PRO A 1079 36.30 -12.84 -4.70
CA PRO A 1079 37.09 -14.06 -4.85
C PRO A 1079 37.90 -14.06 -6.16
N ARG A 1080 39.21 -14.32 -6.03
CA ARG A 1080 40.15 -14.47 -7.15
C ARG A 1080 39.87 -15.74 -7.97
N GLY A 1081 40.19 -15.72 -9.26
CA GLY A 1081 40.08 -16.87 -10.16
C GLY A 1081 39.23 -16.58 -11.41
N ALA A 1082 38.81 -17.64 -12.12
CA ALA A 1082 38.05 -17.53 -13.36
C ALA A 1082 36.57 -17.26 -13.09
N TRP A 1083 36.13 -16.03 -13.37
CA TRP A 1083 34.74 -15.61 -13.37
C TRP A 1083 34.09 -15.90 -14.73
N ARG A 1084 32.76 -16.02 -14.77
CA ARG A 1084 31.98 -16.20 -16.00
C ARG A 1084 30.88 -15.14 -16.13
N VAL A 1085 30.77 -14.54 -17.30
CA VAL A 1085 29.65 -13.67 -17.69
C VAL A 1085 28.83 -14.40 -18.75
N ALA A 1086 27.53 -14.52 -18.53
CA ALA A 1086 26.58 -15.10 -19.47
C ALA A 1086 25.49 -14.07 -19.80
N VAL A 1087 25.26 -13.84 -21.09
CA VAL A 1087 24.27 -12.90 -21.59
C VAL A 1087 23.25 -13.66 -22.42
N ARG A 1088 21.96 -13.42 -22.18
CA ARG A 1088 20.83 -14.07 -22.87
C ARG A 1088 19.82 -13.02 -23.34
N GLU A 1089 19.66 -12.87 -24.65
CA GLU A 1089 18.56 -12.04 -25.17
C GLU A 1089 17.23 -12.79 -25.05
N LEU A 1090 16.17 -12.07 -24.69
CA LEU A 1090 14.89 -12.65 -24.24
C LEU A 1090 13.83 -12.74 -25.36
N CYS A 1091 14.18 -12.39 -26.60
CA CYS A 1091 13.29 -12.53 -27.76
C CYS A 1091 13.41 -13.91 -28.42
N SER A 1092 14.63 -14.39 -28.69
CA SER A 1092 14.87 -15.69 -29.35
C SER A 1092 15.80 -16.64 -28.58
N GLY A 1093 16.11 -16.28 -27.33
CA GLY A 1093 16.86 -17.09 -26.38
C GLY A 1093 18.34 -17.28 -26.72
N LYS A 1094 18.92 -16.49 -27.64
CA LYS A 1094 20.36 -16.62 -27.97
C LYS A 1094 21.20 -16.21 -26.77
N THR A 1095 22.25 -16.98 -26.53
CA THR A 1095 23.23 -16.71 -25.49
C THR A 1095 24.59 -16.38 -26.07
N ALA A 1096 25.37 -15.60 -25.32
CA ALA A 1096 26.81 -15.46 -25.48
C ALA A 1096 27.44 -15.50 -24.09
N GLU A 1097 28.52 -16.26 -23.94
CA GLU A 1097 29.25 -16.36 -22.67
C GLU A 1097 30.73 -16.04 -22.84
N THR A 1098 31.36 -15.56 -21.77
CA THR A 1098 32.81 -15.35 -21.70
C THR A 1098 33.31 -15.61 -20.29
N THR A 1099 34.58 -15.98 -20.16
CA THR A 1099 35.28 -16.02 -18.87
C THR A 1099 36.36 -14.96 -18.82
N PHE A 1100 36.70 -14.52 -17.60
CA PHE A 1100 37.82 -13.62 -17.33
C PHE A 1100 38.41 -13.96 -15.96
N SER A 1101 39.70 -13.70 -15.74
CA SER A 1101 40.33 -13.95 -14.44
C SER A 1101 40.33 -12.68 -13.57
N LEU A 1102 39.76 -12.75 -12.36
CA LEU A 1102 40.10 -11.79 -11.31
C LEU A 1102 41.42 -12.17 -10.66
N LYS A 1103 42.32 -11.20 -10.58
CA LYS A 1103 43.70 -11.34 -10.09
C LYS A 1103 43.87 -10.74 -8.69
N SER A 1104 45.01 -10.11 -8.38
CA SER A 1104 45.52 -10.01 -7.00
C SER A 1104 44.94 -8.84 -6.22
#